data_AF-A0A067PCR2-F1
#
_entry.id   AF-A0A067PCR2-F1
#
_cell.length_a   1.000
_cell.length_b   1.000
_cell.length_c   1.000
_cell.angle_alpha   90.00
_cell.angle_beta   90.00
_cell.angle_gamma   90.00
#
_symmetry.space_group_name_H-M   'P 1'
#
loop_
_entity.id
_entity.type
_entity.pdbx_description
1 polymer ?
#
loop_
_entity_poly.entity_id
_entity_poly.type
_entity_poly.pdbx_seq_one_letter_code
_entity_poly.pdbx_strand_id
1 'polypeptide(L)'
;METPGGDRKRGMDFNTTPAASTRAKRTRASAGATKGAPLTLRDQEKQIDHLKKENFDLKLRLHFFEDRLHQMAPEQMETVIKQNITLKTEVQSRGMEIKKLKKVQTSLQREVDKLSRGAARERELEEKLEERDMELQELRRRRSGHSLDDFALREAEARNAELEEQLDSLKGLLEENTEEIERLQELLERKADESTMSEGGQGRRERMKRRVEDLEAENENIRERLEEHVDLLTRSRAQILDEIEDREVMQENLNALKDRLAAVTIELTQREDDLELRNRELEEMAEDHTRDLEDNDHAWRSEIVEMRNQKDNLADVLAEREAAIETLRVTIAGFQAEQDNIDEALKQLEDQIADKDNEILNLNKTIDSLHDQLYQTEDEADHLKEAIERMQEDEDVEKQALHAEALAHRQRQEQLAHHSEDLDAQLREERRLRERAVADLDAADREHEEEMRRERRAFEAKESALQSALNDLARTQSLLDQREFDLQAVQTALQTIEAESKRAGETHTTARFSLQLEVDRLKRDLERLEDELARARKDLEDKDSKGRDRDGVLDRLHAENRDLATQLAAQTQARLNVTEKLDTTQASLKAAEVQVATFRSRIADLEERLSKDQRSLLAAENQYRDQLTERNTLLLTIYQYMDKILGVDKTPPFTNFSVFHDNLITRLKALSQIQLDFDKRCKEVESKFTKKLADMRKQLDHRWKQIDKFEEAVKGYADAKAAWRRKYSSKEGELEAIKATNADLTTQLAAMKKPGQSDAMEVRALSARATNAERRLINAQNLLAASEEKVAEMNQRNASADSKWEARVKEYEARLKAAEEKYKRERQGAKERVNELENNMKNIREQLELAQKRNRQLNDVVQTARAGDSPGNSSR
;
A
#
# COMPACT_ATOMS: atom_id res chain seq x y z
N MET A 1 -64.81 -23.54 41.35
CA MET A 1 -63.43 -23.60 41.89
C MET A 1 -62.60 -22.57 41.13
N GLU A 2 -62.06 -21.50 41.70
CA GLU A 2 -62.40 -20.81 42.96
C GLU A 2 -62.33 -19.28 42.73
N THR A 3 -63.10 -18.53 43.52
CA THR A 3 -63.19 -17.05 43.57
C THR A 3 -62.49 -16.53 44.85
N PRO A 4 -62.30 -15.21 45.12
CA PRO A 4 -62.90 -13.98 44.54
C PRO A 4 -61.85 -12.92 44.12
N GLY A 5 -62.12 -11.64 43.80
CA GLY A 5 -63.34 -10.80 43.68
C GLY A 5 -62.97 -9.54 42.84
N GLY A 6 -63.88 -8.73 42.28
CA GLY A 6 -64.75 -7.75 42.96
C GLY A 6 -64.00 -6.42 43.24
N ASP A 7 -64.48 -5.21 42.92
CA ASP A 7 -65.77 -4.79 42.32
C ASP A 7 -65.79 -3.27 41.97
N ARG A 8 -66.49 -2.83 40.88
CA ARG A 8 -67.03 -1.45 40.61
C ARG A 8 -66.06 -0.22 40.51
N LYS A 9 -66.39 0.94 39.89
CA LYS A 9 -67.41 1.43 38.90
C LYS A 9 -67.00 2.81 38.33
N ARG A 10 -67.51 3.18 37.13
CA ARG A 10 -67.86 4.53 36.57
C ARG A 10 -66.96 5.75 36.92
N GLY A 11 -66.45 6.56 35.99
CA GLY A 11 -67.11 7.29 34.88
C GLY A 11 -66.91 8.81 35.11
N MET A 12 -66.94 9.75 34.16
CA MET A 12 -67.35 9.78 32.75
C MET A 12 -66.47 10.82 31.99
N ASP A 13 -66.49 10.79 30.65
CA ASP A 13 -65.82 11.63 29.63
C ASP A 13 -65.51 13.11 29.97
N PHE A 14 -64.40 13.63 29.41
CA PHE A 14 -64.45 14.57 28.27
C PHE A 14 -63.07 14.73 27.56
N ASN A 15 -63.09 15.31 26.35
CA ASN A 15 -61.95 15.47 25.43
C ASN A 15 -60.69 16.15 26.01
N THR A 16 -59.50 15.63 25.66
CA THR A 16 -58.50 16.37 24.85
C THR A 16 -57.38 15.47 24.32
N THR A 17 -56.79 15.84 23.19
CA THR A 17 -55.78 15.06 22.46
C THR A 17 -54.36 15.26 23.02
N PRO A 18 -53.59 14.18 23.22
CA PRO A 18 -52.13 14.23 23.04
C PRO A 18 -51.63 13.18 22.03
N ALA A 19 -50.45 13.41 21.46
CA ALA A 19 -49.86 12.56 20.42
C ALA A 19 -48.96 11.45 21.00
N ALA A 20 -48.98 10.26 20.38
CA ALA A 20 -47.84 9.33 20.40
C ALA A 20 -47.91 8.23 19.31
N SER A 21 -46.80 8.10 18.56
CA SER A 21 -46.18 6.85 18.05
C SER A 21 -47.05 5.61 17.74
N THR A 22 -47.28 5.33 16.46
CA THR A 22 -47.69 4.00 15.95
C THR A 22 -46.68 3.40 14.96
N ARG A 23 -45.47 3.13 15.48
CA ARG A 23 -44.57 1.99 15.14
C ARG A 23 -44.88 1.22 13.83
N ALA A 24 -44.46 1.75 12.68
CA ALA A 24 -44.45 1.00 11.42
C ALA A 24 -43.38 -0.11 11.43
N LYS A 25 -43.67 -1.27 10.82
CA LYS A 25 -42.74 -2.43 10.76
C LYS A 25 -41.53 -2.14 9.87
N ARG A 26 -40.31 -2.22 10.42
CA ARG A 26 -39.08 -2.45 9.64
C ARG A 26 -39.01 -3.92 9.21
N THR A 27 -39.24 -4.20 7.93
CA THR A 27 -38.90 -5.49 7.30
C THR A 27 -37.38 -5.57 7.12
N ARG A 28 -36.70 -6.27 8.04
CA ARG A 28 -35.23 -6.40 8.05
C ARG A 28 -34.77 -7.47 7.04
N ALA A 29 -34.71 -7.12 5.76
CA ALA A 29 -34.03 -7.96 4.76
C ALA A 29 -32.52 -8.02 5.07
N SER A 30 -31.96 -9.23 5.05
CA SER A 30 -30.56 -9.48 5.38
C SER A 30 -29.64 -9.33 4.16
N ALA A 31 -29.04 -8.15 4.00
CA ALA A 31 -27.98 -7.91 3.02
C ALA A 31 -26.63 -8.47 3.52
N GLY A 32 -26.49 -9.79 3.51
CA GLY A 32 -25.22 -10.49 3.74
C GLY A 32 -24.77 -11.21 2.47
N ALA A 33 -23.93 -10.56 1.66
CA ALA A 33 -23.44 -11.11 0.39
C ALA A 33 -21.98 -10.72 0.11
N THR A 34 -21.08 -11.68 0.32
CA THR A 34 -19.85 -11.95 -0.47
C THR A 34 -19.04 -10.78 -1.04
N LYS A 35 -17.83 -10.59 -0.49
CA LYS A 35 -16.69 -10.03 -1.25
C LYS A 35 -16.36 -10.94 -2.45
N GLY A 36 -15.76 -10.37 -3.51
CA GLY A 36 -14.84 -11.11 -4.38
C GLY A 36 -15.39 -11.77 -5.65
N ALA A 37 -16.11 -11.03 -6.50
CA ALA A 37 -16.33 -11.43 -7.89
C ALA A 37 -16.05 -10.24 -8.83
N PRO A 38 -15.38 -10.44 -9.99
CA PRO A 38 -15.14 -9.37 -10.95
C PRO A 38 -16.46 -8.97 -11.63
N LEU A 39 -16.91 -7.74 -11.37
CA LEU A 39 -18.15 -7.20 -11.92
C LEU A 39 -18.05 -7.12 -13.46
N THR A 40 -18.98 -7.70 -14.20
CA THR A 40 -18.89 -7.73 -15.68
C THR A 40 -19.00 -6.31 -16.25
N LEU A 41 -18.44 -6.03 -17.44
CA LEU A 41 -18.54 -4.71 -18.08
C LEU A 41 -20.00 -4.20 -18.17
N ARG A 42 -20.97 -5.11 -18.39
CA ARG A 42 -22.39 -4.78 -18.47
C ARG A 42 -23.02 -4.47 -17.10
N ASP A 43 -22.45 -4.98 -16.02
CA ASP A 43 -22.87 -4.67 -14.66
C ASP A 43 -22.15 -3.42 -14.12
N GLN A 44 -20.90 -3.18 -14.53
CA GLN A 44 -20.22 -1.89 -14.37
C GLN A 44 -20.98 -0.77 -15.10
N GLU A 45 -21.44 -1.01 -16.33
CA GLU A 45 -22.26 -0.06 -17.11
C GLU A 45 -23.59 0.27 -16.40
N LYS A 46 -24.30 -0.74 -15.87
CA LYS A 46 -25.48 -0.52 -15.01
C LYS A 46 -25.14 0.25 -13.74
N GLN A 47 -24.01 -0.04 -13.09
CA GLN A 47 -23.56 0.66 -11.88
C GLN A 47 -23.28 2.14 -12.21
N ILE A 48 -22.63 2.41 -13.35
CA ILE A 48 -22.38 3.75 -13.88
C ILE A 48 -23.70 4.47 -14.19
N ASP A 49 -24.68 3.82 -14.82
CA ASP A 49 -25.98 4.43 -15.10
C ASP A 49 -26.84 4.64 -13.84
N HIS A 50 -26.72 3.78 -12.83
CA HIS A 50 -27.30 4.00 -11.50
C HIS A 50 -26.65 5.21 -10.82
N LEU A 51 -25.32 5.30 -10.85
CA LEU A 51 -24.56 6.43 -10.31
C LEU A 51 -24.84 7.73 -11.07
N LYS A 52 -25.06 7.70 -12.40
CA LYS A 52 -25.52 8.87 -13.17
C LYS A 52 -26.90 9.34 -12.72
N LYS A 53 -27.83 8.41 -12.44
CA LYS A 53 -29.16 8.75 -11.90
C LYS A 53 -29.06 9.31 -10.48
N GLU A 54 -28.27 8.70 -9.61
CA GLU A 54 -28.02 9.25 -8.26
C GLU A 54 -27.33 10.61 -8.33
N ASN A 55 -26.38 10.83 -9.26
CA ASN A 55 -25.74 12.13 -9.47
C ASN A 55 -26.72 13.18 -10.02
N PHE A 56 -27.69 12.78 -10.86
CA PHE A 56 -28.76 13.66 -11.32
C PHE A 56 -29.75 13.99 -10.20
N ASP A 57 -30.23 13.01 -9.44
CA ASP A 57 -31.11 13.21 -8.28
C ASP A 57 -30.41 14.03 -7.18
N LEU A 58 -29.10 13.84 -6.98
CA LEU A 58 -28.29 14.66 -6.09
C LEU A 58 -28.13 16.09 -6.61
N LYS A 59 -27.92 16.31 -7.91
CA LYS A 59 -27.91 17.65 -8.51
C LYS A 59 -29.26 18.35 -8.44
N LEU A 60 -30.36 17.63 -8.64
CA LEU A 60 -31.70 18.17 -8.51
C LEU A 60 -32.01 18.53 -7.05
N ARG A 61 -31.57 17.70 -6.09
CA ARG A 61 -31.61 18.04 -4.65
C ARG A 61 -30.68 19.21 -4.32
N LEU A 62 -29.48 19.29 -4.91
CA LEU A 62 -28.55 20.40 -4.73
C LEU A 62 -29.22 21.70 -5.17
N HIS A 63 -29.77 21.75 -6.38
CA HIS A 63 -30.52 22.89 -6.90
C HIS A 63 -31.71 23.27 -6.00
N PHE A 64 -32.50 22.31 -5.51
CA PHE A 64 -33.59 22.61 -4.56
C PHE A 64 -33.10 23.03 -3.17
N PHE A 65 -31.91 22.62 -2.75
CA PHE A 65 -31.26 23.13 -1.53
C PHE A 65 -30.61 24.50 -1.76
N GLU A 66 -30.10 24.79 -2.96
CA GLU A 66 -29.52 26.08 -3.38
C GLU A 66 -30.62 27.14 -3.56
N ASP A 67 -31.71 26.84 -4.27
CA ASP A 67 -32.93 27.68 -4.31
C ASP A 67 -33.43 27.99 -2.90
N ARG A 68 -33.52 26.96 -2.05
CA ARG A 68 -33.99 27.12 -0.66
C ARG A 68 -32.98 27.87 0.20
N LEU A 69 -31.68 27.73 -0.05
CA LEU A 69 -30.63 28.49 0.61
C LEU A 69 -30.71 29.96 0.17
N HIS A 70 -30.89 30.25 -1.11
CA HIS A 70 -31.08 31.61 -1.63
C HIS A 70 -32.38 32.26 -1.13
N GLN A 71 -33.46 31.50 -0.97
CA GLN A 71 -34.72 31.99 -0.38
C GLN A 71 -34.62 32.21 1.13
N MET A 72 -33.91 31.35 1.87
CA MET A 72 -33.73 31.51 3.31
C MET A 72 -32.60 32.50 3.66
N ALA A 73 -31.62 32.74 2.78
CA ALA A 73 -30.45 33.55 3.07
C ALA A 73 -30.75 34.98 3.52
N PRO A 74 -31.74 35.72 3.00
CA PRO A 74 -32.07 37.05 3.50
C PRO A 74 -32.58 37.01 4.96
N GLU A 75 -33.53 36.12 5.27
CA GLU A 75 -34.08 35.97 6.62
C GLU A 75 -33.06 35.37 7.61
N GLN A 76 -32.23 34.43 7.15
CA GLN A 76 -31.15 33.85 7.94
C GLN A 76 -30.01 34.85 8.15
N MET A 77 -29.68 35.70 7.18
CA MET A 77 -28.72 36.80 7.37
C MET A 77 -29.28 37.83 8.37
N GLU A 78 -30.54 38.23 8.26
CA GLU A 78 -31.16 39.13 9.24
C GLU A 78 -31.19 38.54 10.65
N THR A 79 -31.55 37.26 10.80
CA THR A 79 -31.58 36.60 12.11
C THR A 79 -30.18 36.30 12.65
N VAL A 80 -29.18 36.02 11.80
CA VAL A 80 -27.76 35.92 12.19
C VAL A 80 -27.18 37.29 12.54
N ILE A 81 -27.59 38.39 11.89
CA ILE A 81 -27.20 39.76 12.28
C ILE A 81 -27.83 40.12 13.63
N LYS A 82 -29.14 39.85 13.82
CA LYS A 82 -29.82 40.04 15.10
C LYS A 82 -29.18 39.20 16.21
N GLN A 83 -28.89 37.92 15.96
CA GLN A 83 -28.14 37.06 16.88
C GLN A 83 -26.71 37.55 17.12
N ASN A 84 -25.99 38.08 16.12
CA ASN A 84 -24.67 38.69 16.34
C ASN A 84 -24.74 39.94 17.22
N ILE A 85 -25.79 40.76 17.09
CA ILE A 85 -26.00 41.91 17.98
C ILE A 85 -26.27 41.40 19.41
N THR A 86 -27.15 40.40 19.59
CA THR A 86 -27.40 39.77 20.89
C THR A 86 -26.14 39.15 21.49
N LEU A 87 -25.40 38.35 20.71
CA LEU A 87 -24.13 37.74 21.11
C LEU A 87 -23.06 38.78 21.42
N LYS A 88 -22.99 39.90 20.70
CA LYS A 88 -22.05 40.99 21.01
C LYS A 88 -22.39 41.68 22.33
N THR A 89 -23.68 41.86 22.64
CA THR A 89 -24.12 42.34 23.97
C THR A 89 -23.91 41.30 25.08
N GLU A 90 -24.12 40.00 24.81
CA GLU A 90 -23.81 38.92 25.76
C GLU A 90 -22.31 38.79 26.00
N VAL A 91 -21.47 38.92 24.98
CA VAL A 91 -20.00 38.87 25.11
C VAL A 91 -19.48 40.09 25.87
N GLN A 92 -20.06 41.28 25.70
CA GLN A 92 -19.76 42.41 26.58
C GLN A 92 -20.20 42.16 28.03
N SER A 93 -21.42 41.65 28.24
CA SER A 93 -21.95 41.33 29.58
C SER A 93 -21.10 40.28 30.29
N ARG A 94 -20.88 39.12 29.64
CA ARG A 94 -19.98 38.05 30.11
C ARG A 94 -18.54 38.53 30.24
N GLY A 95 -18.09 39.50 29.43
CA GLY A 95 -16.79 40.14 29.57
C GLY A 95 -16.65 40.95 30.87
N MET A 96 -17.69 41.69 31.27
CA MET A 96 -17.76 42.34 32.58
C MET A 96 -17.87 41.33 33.72
N GLU A 97 -18.60 40.24 33.52
CA GLU A 97 -18.79 39.18 34.51
C GLU A 97 -17.50 38.36 34.72
N ILE A 98 -16.77 38.03 33.66
CA ILE A 98 -15.42 37.43 33.71
C ILE A 98 -14.43 38.39 34.38
N LYS A 99 -14.54 39.72 34.18
CA LYS A 99 -13.72 40.69 34.93
C LYS A 99 -14.04 40.67 36.43
N LYS A 100 -15.31 40.49 36.83
CA LYS A 100 -15.71 40.29 38.25
C LYS A 100 -15.18 38.95 38.79
N LEU A 101 -15.39 37.85 38.05
CA LEU A 101 -14.98 36.50 38.46
C LEU A 101 -13.45 36.37 38.55
N LYS A 102 -12.67 36.95 37.63
CA LYS A 102 -11.19 37.01 37.76
C LYS A 102 -10.74 37.78 39.00
N LYS A 103 -11.50 38.79 39.45
CA LYS A 103 -11.22 39.54 40.69
C LYS A 103 -11.48 38.70 41.95
N VAL A 104 -12.47 37.81 41.92
CA VAL A 104 -12.75 36.82 42.99
C VAL A 104 -11.76 35.64 42.93
N GLN A 105 -11.41 35.16 41.74
CA GLN A 105 -10.39 34.13 41.53
C GLN A 105 -9.03 34.60 42.08
N THR A 106 -8.65 35.86 41.85
CA THR A 106 -7.39 36.43 42.36
C THR A 106 -7.44 36.84 43.85
N SER A 107 -8.60 36.83 44.52
CA SER A 107 -8.64 36.81 45.99
C SER A 107 -8.51 35.39 46.53
N LEU A 108 -9.24 34.42 45.97
CA LEU A 108 -9.18 33.01 46.37
C LEU A 108 -7.79 32.40 46.13
N GLN A 109 -7.12 32.72 45.02
CA GLN A 109 -5.75 32.28 44.74
C GLN A 109 -4.78 32.73 45.85
N ARG A 110 -4.92 33.96 46.35
CA ARG A 110 -4.11 34.50 47.47
C ARG A 110 -4.43 33.85 48.83
N GLU A 111 -5.52 33.10 48.93
CA GLU A 111 -5.85 32.28 50.10
C GLU A 111 -5.32 30.85 49.94
N VAL A 112 -5.43 30.27 48.74
CA VAL A 112 -4.78 29.00 48.36
C VAL A 112 -3.25 29.09 48.50
N ASP A 113 -2.62 30.18 48.06
CA ASP A 113 -1.16 30.39 48.17
C ASP A 113 -0.69 30.49 49.64
N LYS A 114 -1.56 30.90 50.57
CA LYS A 114 -1.28 30.88 52.02
C LYS A 114 -1.37 29.46 52.59
N LEU A 115 -2.34 28.65 52.12
CA LEU A 115 -2.50 27.25 52.52
C LEU A 115 -1.38 26.36 51.94
N SER A 116 -0.99 26.61 50.70
CA SER A 116 0.10 25.91 49.98
C SER A 116 1.43 25.92 50.75
N ARG A 117 1.72 27.00 51.49
CA ARG A 117 2.90 27.11 52.36
C ARG A 117 2.91 26.15 53.56
N GLY A 118 1.78 25.52 53.89
CA GLY A 118 1.72 24.42 54.86
C GLY A 118 2.24 23.10 54.30
N ALA A 119 1.85 22.75 53.07
CA ALA A 119 2.15 21.46 52.42
C ALA A 119 3.65 21.22 52.14
N ALA A 120 4.48 22.26 52.22
CA ALA A 120 5.94 22.12 52.12
C ALA A 120 6.54 21.22 53.22
N ARG A 121 5.87 21.10 54.38
CA ARG A 121 6.30 20.22 55.49
C ARG A 121 5.84 18.76 55.37
N GLU A 122 4.90 18.44 54.48
CA GLU A 122 4.44 17.06 54.26
C GLU A 122 5.42 16.30 53.36
N ARG A 123 5.85 16.88 52.24
CA ARG A 123 6.81 16.25 51.31
C ARG A 123 8.14 15.91 51.98
N GLU A 124 8.59 16.74 52.91
CA GLU A 124 9.82 16.53 53.67
C GLU A 124 9.76 15.32 54.63
N LEU A 125 8.59 14.70 54.80
CA LEU A 125 8.36 13.45 55.54
C LEU A 125 8.13 12.26 54.60
N GLU A 126 7.56 12.47 53.41
CA GLU A 126 7.40 11.43 52.37
C GLU A 126 8.77 10.97 51.81
N GLU A 127 9.65 11.91 51.49
CA GLU A 127 11.01 11.64 50.96
C GLU A 127 11.84 10.74 51.91
N LYS A 128 11.66 10.92 53.22
CA LYS A 128 12.34 10.13 54.28
C LYS A 128 11.75 8.73 54.49
N LEU A 129 10.58 8.44 53.90
CA LEU A 129 9.98 7.10 53.84
C LEU A 129 10.51 6.33 52.63
N GLU A 130 10.57 6.96 51.45
CA GLU A 130 11.04 6.32 50.21
C GLU A 130 12.49 5.82 50.31
N GLU A 131 13.38 6.56 50.97
CA GLU A 131 14.76 6.11 51.26
C GLU A 131 14.82 4.75 52.00
N ARG A 132 13.88 4.48 52.92
CA ARG A 132 13.88 3.27 53.75
C ARG A 132 13.36 2.05 52.99
N ASP A 133 12.40 2.23 52.10
CA ASP A 133 11.90 1.15 51.24
C ASP A 133 12.91 0.75 50.15
N MET A 134 13.75 1.69 49.69
CA MET A 134 14.88 1.41 48.80
C MET A 134 15.94 0.51 49.47
N GLU A 135 16.31 0.76 50.73
CA GLU A 135 17.20 -0.13 51.50
C GLU A 135 16.64 -1.56 51.64
N LEU A 136 15.31 -1.69 51.79
CA LEU A 136 14.64 -2.99 51.89
C LEU A 136 14.62 -3.77 50.56
N GLN A 137 14.68 -3.11 49.39
CA GLN A 137 14.81 -3.79 48.10
C GLN A 137 16.24 -4.33 47.87
N GLU A 138 17.27 -3.52 48.13
CA GLU A 138 18.67 -3.91 47.91
C GLU A 138 19.06 -5.12 48.79
N LEU A 139 18.58 -5.15 50.04
CA LEU A 139 18.77 -6.30 50.95
C LEU A 139 18.01 -7.57 50.55
N ARG A 140 16.95 -7.48 49.72
CA ARG A 140 16.27 -8.65 49.14
C ARG A 140 17.03 -9.19 47.93
N ARG A 141 17.56 -8.34 47.06
CA ARG A 141 18.35 -8.76 45.88
C ARG A 141 19.58 -9.59 46.27
N ARG A 142 20.26 -9.23 47.36
CA ARG A 142 21.48 -9.94 47.83
C ARG A 142 21.23 -11.28 48.54
N ARG A 143 19.97 -11.77 48.65
CA ARG A 143 19.64 -13.05 49.31
C ARG A 143 19.09 -14.12 48.36
N SER A 144 19.02 -13.85 47.05
CA SER A 144 18.52 -14.80 46.03
C SER A 144 19.64 -15.27 45.09
N GLY A 145 20.65 -15.95 45.64
CA GLY A 145 21.74 -16.56 44.86
C GLY A 145 21.53 -18.05 44.59
N HIS A 146 22.27 -18.57 43.59
CA HIS A 146 22.37 -19.99 43.21
C HIS A 146 21.08 -20.68 42.73
N SER A 147 20.93 -20.78 41.40
CA SER A 147 20.20 -21.88 40.76
C SER A 147 21.21 -22.88 40.20
N LEU A 148 21.18 -24.12 40.71
CA LEU A 148 22.14 -25.18 40.40
C LEU A 148 21.69 -25.99 39.18
N ASP A 149 21.76 -25.40 37.97
CA ASP A 149 21.32 -26.05 36.72
C ASP A 149 22.38 -26.03 35.59
N ASP A 150 23.31 -25.06 35.56
CA ASP A 150 24.34 -24.93 34.49
C ASP A 150 25.47 -25.99 34.56
N PHE A 151 25.57 -26.73 35.66
CA PHE A 151 26.60 -27.75 35.86
C PHE A 151 26.17 -29.14 35.39
N ALA A 152 24.90 -29.50 35.60
CA ALA A 152 24.38 -30.84 35.29
C ALA A 152 24.31 -31.13 33.78
N LEU A 153 24.13 -30.10 32.95
CA LEU A 153 24.02 -30.24 31.50
C LEU A 153 25.37 -30.65 30.86
N ARG A 154 26.48 -30.04 31.28
CA ARG A 154 27.82 -30.33 30.75
C ARG A 154 28.35 -31.73 31.11
N GLU A 155 27.95 -32.29 32.26
CA GLU A 155 28.34 -33.67 32.62
C GLU A 155 27.60 -34.74 31.77
N ALA A 156 26.43 -34.39 31.21
CA ALA A 156 25.71 -35.25 30.28
C ALA A 156 26.32 -35.22 28.86
N GLU A 157 26.76 -34.04 28.39
CA GLU A 157 27.38 -33.88 27.08
C GLU A 157 28.72 -34.63 26.99
N ALA A 158 29.54 -34.59 28.04
CA ALA A 158 30.83 -35.29 28.08
C ALA A 158 30.72 -36.82 27.92
N ARG A 159 29.71 -37.45 28.54
CA ARG A 159 29.52 -38.92 28.48
C ARG A 159 29.02 -39.44 27.12
N ASN A 160 28.44 -38.60 26.28
CA ASN A 160 28.06 -39.02 24.93
C ASN A 160 29.27 -39.12 24.00
N ALA A 161 30.27 -38.25 24.14
CA ALA A 161 31.48 -38.28 23.33
C ALA A 161 32.30 -39.58 23.54
N GLU A 162 32.46 -40.02 24.80
CA GLU A 162 33.17 -41.27 25.13
C GLU A 162 32.52 -42.54 24.54
N LEU A 163 31.22 -42.48 24.19
CA LEU A 163 30.50 -43.61 23.59
C LEU A 163 30.61 -43.66 22.06
N GLU A 164 30.90 -42.54 21.40
CA GLU A 164 31.12 -42.50 19.94
C GLU A 164 32.54 -42.99 19.58
N GLU A 165 33.56 -42.61 20.35
CA GLU A 165 34.95 -43.07 20.17
C GLU A 165 35.12 -44.60 20.33
N GLN A 166 34.29 -45.21 21.19
CA GLN A 166 34.23 -46.67 21.36
C GLN A 166 33.59 -47.41 20.18
N LEU A 167 32.74 -46.75 19.38
CA LEU A 167 32.11 -47.35 18.20
C LEU A 167 33.01 -47.35 16.96
N ASP A 168 33.91 -46.38 16.82
CA ASP A 168 34.92 -46.38 15.75
C ASP A 168 36.09 -47.33 16.05
N SER A 169 36.49 -47.44 17.32
CA SER A 169 37.48 -48.43 17.77
C SER A 169 37.09 -49.89 17.47
N LEU A 170 35.79 -50.18 17.39
CA LEU A 170 35.25 -51.51 17.05
C LEU A 170 35.14 -51.76 15.53
N LYS A 171 35.36 -50.75 14.67
CA LYS A 171 35.36 -50.94 13.20
C LYS A 171 36.71 -51.41 12.68
N GLY A 172 37.81 -50.79 13.14
CA GLY A 172 39.17 -51.15 12.67
C GLY A 172 39.54 -52.61 12.95
N LEU A 173 39.16 -53.14 14.12
CA LEU A 173 39.35 -54.56 14.47
C LEU A 173 38.55 -55.53 13.59
N LEU A 174 37.56 -55.05 12.82
CA LEU A 174 36.81 -55.85 11.86
C LEU A 174 37.49 -55.91 10.49
N GLU A 175 38.22 -54.85 10.10
CA GLU A 175 38.93 -54.75 8.83
C GLU A 175 40.22 -55.60 8.86
N GLU A 176 41.00 -55.56 9.94
CA GLU A 176 42.18 -56.42 10.15
C GLU A 176 41.85 -57.93 10.06
N ASN A 177 40.64 -58.34 10.47
CA ASN A 177 40.18 -59.73 10.36
C ASN A 177 39.85 -60.18 8.92
N THR A 178 39.76 -59.26 7.95
CA THR A 178 39.51 -59.61 6.54
C THR A 178 40.81 -59.87 5.76
N GLU A 179 41.89 -59.15 6.05
CA GLU A 179 43.18 -59.31 5.36
C GLU A 179 43.90 -60.63 5.70
N GLU A 180 43.70 -61.17 6.89
CA GLU A 180 44.35 -62.43 7.33
C GLU A 180 43.76 -63.67 6.65
N ILE A 181 42.58 -63.56 6.02
CA ILE A 181 41.91 -64.68 5.33
C ILE A 181 42.54 -64.95 3.95
N GLU A 182 43.03 -63.92 3.25
CA GLU A 182 43.60 -64.07 1.90
C GLU A 182 44.98 -64.77 1.93
N ARG A 183 45.76 -64.57 3.00
CA ARG A 183 47.10 -65.20 3.17
C ARG A 183 47.07 -66.72 3.29
N LEU A 184 45.90 -67.33 3.53
CA LEU A 184 45.76 -68.78 3.73
C LEU A 184 45.48 -69.58 2.44
N GLN A 185 45.36 -68.93 1.28
CA GLN A 185 45.11 -69.62 0.00
C GLN A 185 46.39 -70.00 -0.77
N GLU A 186 47.54 -69.38 -0.49
CA GLU A 186 48.77 -69.52 -1.29
C GLU A 186 49.61 -70.79 -0.98
N LEU A 187 49.16 -71.64 -0.05
CA LEU A 187 50.00 -72.69 0.57
C LEU A 187 49.81 -74.13 0.06
N LEU A 188 48.98 -74.37 -0.96
CA LEU A 188 48.43 -75.73 -1.21
C LEU A 188 48.90 -76.49 -2.47
N GLU A 189 49.83 -75.99 -3.32
CA GLU A 189 50.11 -76.65 -4.63
C GLU A 189 51.60 -76.86 -5.01
N ARG A 190 52.29 -77.84 -4.38
CA ARG A 190 53.64 -78.33 -4.76
C ARG A 190 53.95 -79.81 -4.32
N LYS A 191 54.01 -80.84 -5.22
CA LYS A 191 54.87 -82.11 -5.26
C LYS A 191 54.32 -83.42 -5.96
N ALA A 192 55.15 -84.25 -6.68
CA ALA A 192 55.19 -85.78 -6.80
C ALA A 192 55.99 -86.45 -8.02
N ASP A 193 56.66 -87.66 -7.94
CA ASP A 193 57.67 -88.32 -8.91
C ASP A 193 57.98 -89.95 -8.88
N GLU A 194 58.77 -90.66 -9.82
CA GLU A 194 59.64 -92.00 -9.90
C GLU A 194 59.31 -93.59 -10.29
N SER A 195 60.27 -94.50 -10.83
CA SER A 195 60.45 -96.09 -10.80
C SER A 195 61.19 -97.03 -11.95
N THR A 196 61.71 -98.34 -11.77
CA THR A 196 62.38 -99.44 -12.72
C THR A 196 62.56 -100.98 -12.18
N MET A 197 63.18 -102.19 -12.61
CA MET A 197 63.86 -103.11 -13.72
C MET A 197 64.30 -104.61 -13.17
N SER A 198 64.91 -105.80 -13.67
CA SER A 198 65.29 -106.81 -14.83
C SER A 198 65.97 -108.21 -14.29
N GLU A 199 66.49 -109.43 -14.79
CA GLU A 199 66.80 -110.45 -15.95
C GLU A 199 67.10 -111.99 -15.43
N GLY A 200 67.67 -113.19 -15.93
CA GLY A 200 68.38 -113.94 -17.10
C GLY A 200 68.90 -115.50 -16.92
N GLY A 201 69.45 -116.36 -17.88
CA GLY A 201 70.10 -117.79 -17.67
C GLY A 201 70.41 -118.95 -18.81
N GLN A 202 71.25 -120.07 -18.62
CA GLN A 202 71.58 -121.31 -19.53
C GLN A 202 72.52 -122.53 -18.94
N GLY A 203 73.03 -123.75 -19.44
CA GLY A 203 72.90 -124.85 -20.55
C GLY A 203 74.07 -125.97 -20.87
N ARG A 204 73.80 -127.29 -21.29
CA ARG A 204 74.52 -128.32 -22.26
C ARG A 204 75.63 -129.51 -21.96
N ARG A 205 75.57 -130.80 -22.53
CA ARG A 205 76.64 -131.93 -22.82
C ARG A 205 76.14 -133.22 -23.67
N GLU A 206 76.69 -134.46 -24.05
CA GLU A 206 77.92 -135.41 -24.03
C GLU A 206 77.94 -136.70 -25.06
N ARG A 207 79.00 -137.61 -25.29
CA ARG A 207 79.23 -138.65 -26.44
C ARG A 207 80.21 -139.94 -26.35
N MET A 208 80.31 -140.77 -27.45
CA MET A 208 81.57 -141.36 -28.08
C MET A 208 81.96 -142.90 -28.08
N LYS A 209 81.06 -143.91 -28.18
CA LYS A 209 81.42 -145.36 -28.31
C LYS A 209 81.63 -145.83 -29.78
N ARG A 210 82.59 -145.23 -30.48
CA ARG A 210 82.42 -144.80 -31.90
C ARG A 210 83.64 -145.15 -32.78
N ARG A 211 83.99 -146.43 -32.96
CA ARG A 211 85.26 -146.82 -33.64
C ARG A 211 85.37 -148.19 -34.35
N VAL A 212 84.29 -148.98 -34.45
CA VAL A 212 84.35 -150.36 -35.02
C VAL A 212 83.17 -150.66 -35.95
N GLU A 213 82.07 -149.93 -35.81
CA GLU A 213 81.14 -149.69 -36.93
C GLU A 213 81.94 -149.18 -38.16
N ASP A 214 82.97 -148.36 -37.94
CA ASP A 214 83.76 -147.59 -38.91
C ASP A 214 84.19 -148.29 -40.22
N LEU A 215 84.54 -149.58 -40.25
CA LEU A 215 85.16 -150.20 -41.45
C LEU A 215 84.22 -151.06 -42.31
N GLU A 216 83.24 -151.71 -41.71
CA GLU A 216 82.11 -152.28 -42.48
C GLU A 216 81.06 -151.20 -42.76
N ALA A 217 81.04 -150.12 -41.96
CA ALA A 217 80.66 -148.82 -42.47
C ALA A 217 81.53 -148.49 -43.70
N GLU A 218 82.85 -148.28 -43.67
CA GLU A 218 83.62 -147.75 -44.85
C GLU A 218 83.24 -148.25 -46.26
N ASN A 219 82.80 -149.50 -46.48
CA ASN A 219 82.22 -149.90 -47.78
C ASN A 219 80.71 -149.62 -47.95
N GLU A 220 79.89 -149.79 -46.91
CA GLU A 220 78.50 -149.31 -46.93
C GLU A 220 78.48 -147.78 -46.98
N ASN A 221 79.11 -147.09 -46.03
CA ASN A 221 79.56 -145.69 -46.00
C ASN A 221 80.21 -145.19 -47.31
N ILE A 222 80.73 -146.01 -48.23
CA ILE A 222 81.14 -145.50 -49.57
C ILE A 222 79.97 -145.44 -50.56
N ARG A 223 78.99 -146.34 -50.46
CA ARG A 223 77.71 -146.27 -51.18
C ARG A 223 76.77 -145.27 -50.53
N GLU A 224 76.60 -145.37 -49.22
CA GLU A 224 75.90 -144.43 -48.35
C GLU A 224 76.54 -143.04 -48.46
N ARG A 225 77.86 -142.83 -48.57
CA ARG A 225 78.40 -141.48 -48.93
C ARG A 225 78.12 -141.07 -50.37
N LEU A 226 77.93 -141.99 -51.31
CA LEU A 226 77.53 -141.64 -52.68
C LEU A 226 76.04 -141.24 -52.73
N GLU A 227 75.20 -141.96 -52.00
CA GLU A 227 73.77 -141.72 -51.86
C GLU A 227 73.52 -140.48 -50.98
N GLU A 228 74.22 -140.32 -49.84
CA GLU A 228 74.34 -139.08 -49.07
C GLU A 228 74.92 -137.94 -49.92
N HIS A 229 75.88 -138.14 -50.82
CA HIS A 229 76.34 -137.04 -51.68
C HIS A 229 75.25 -136.62 -52.68
N VAL A 230 74.43 -137.55 -53.18
CA VAL A 230 73.24 -137.23 -53.98
C VAL A 230 72.17 -136.55 -53.12
N ASP A 231 71.93 -137.04 -51.90
CA ASP A 231 70.94 -136.49 -50.97
C ASP A 231 71.38 -135.13 -50.41
N LEU A 232 72.67 -134.90 -50.17
CA LEU A 232 73.25 -133.61 -49.79
C LEU A 232 73.25 -132.64 -50.97
N LEU A 233 73.46 -133.09 -52.21
CA LEU A 233 73.25 -132.26 -53.40
C LEU A 233 71.75 -131.92 -53.59
N THR A 234 70.85 -132.84 -53.25
CA THR A 234 69.40 -132.63 -53.38
C THR A 234 68.88 -131.71 -52.27
N ARG A 235 69.34 -131.90 -51.02
CA ARG A 235 69.08 -131.04 -49.86
C ARG A 235 69.74 -129.67 -50.02
N SER A 236 70.97 -129.58 -50.54
CA SER A 236 71.63 -128.30 -50.85
C SER A 236 70.90 -127.57 -51.98
N ARG A 237 70.41 -128.28 -53.00
CA ARG A 237 69.58 -127.69 -54.06
C ARG A 237 68.21 -127.24 -53.53
N ALA A 238 67.60 -127.98 -52.60
CA ALA A 238 66.38 -127.57 -51.92
C ALA A 238 66.63 -126.32 -51.07
N GLN A 239 67.67 -126.32 -50.22
CA GLN A 239 68.08 -125.15 -49.44
C GLN A 239 68.39 -123.92 -50.31
N ILE A 240 68.98 -124.09 -51.49
CA ILE A 240 69.20 -123.00 -52.45
C ILE A 240 67.88 -122.49 -53.05
N LEU A 241 66.86 -123.34 -53.22
CA LEU A 241 65.53 -122.91 -53.64
C LEU A 241 64.78 -122.22 -52.49
N ASP A 242 64.82 -122.77 -51.28
CA ASP A 242 64.26 -122.16 -50.07
C ASP A 242 64.91 -120.78 -49.82
N GLU A 243 66.24 -120.65 -49.95
CA GLU A 243 66.97 -119.37 -49.88
C GLU A 243 66.67 -118.40 -51.04
N ILE A 244 66.08 -118.88 -52.15
CA ILE A 244 65.61 -118.03 -53.25
C ILE A 244 64.17 -117.58 -52.96
N GLU A 245 63.28 -118.46 -52.52
CA GLU A 245 61.90 -118.10 -52.13
C GLU A 245 61.91 -117.13 -50.93
N ASP A 246 62.73 -117.37 -49.89
CA ASP A 246 62.95 -116.43 -48.79
C ASP A 246 63.52 -115.09 -49.29
N ARG A 247 64.42 -115.09 -50.28
CA ARG A 247 64.94 -113.86 -50.89
C ARG A 247 63.87 -113.11 -51.68
N GLU A 248 63.03 -113.80 -52.45
CA GLU A 248 61.94 -113.20 -53.20
C GLU A 248 60.91 -112.60 -52.26
N VAL A 249 60.49 -113.31 -51.21
CA VAL A 249 59.62 -112.79 -50.15
C VAL A 249 60.26 -111.60 -49.41
N MET A 250 61.55 -111.65 -49.08
CA MET A 250 62.26 -110.50 -48.50
C MET A 250 62.36 -109.32 -49.46
N GLN A 251 62.47 -109.56 -50.77
CA GLN A 251 62.54 -108.52 -51.80
C GLN A 251 61.17 -107.90 -52.07
N GLU A 252 60.09 -108.68 -52.03
CA GLU A 252 58.71 -108.17 -52.03
C GLU A 252 58.42 -107.34 -50.78
N ASN A 253 58.78 -107.81 -49.58
CA ASN A 253 58.67 -107.03 -48.35
C ASN A 253 59.50 -105.74 -48.39
N LEU A 254 60.72 -105.79 -48.92
CA LEU A 254 61.56 -104.60 -49.13
C LEU A 254 60.93 -103.62 -50.11
N ASN A 255 60.26 -104.09 -51.17
CA ASN A 255 59.56 -103.22 -52.11
C ASN A 255 58.28 -102.64 -51.48
N ALA A 256 57.47 -103.43 -50.78
CA ALA A 256 56.31 -102.94 -50.02
C ALA A 256 56.71 -101.90 -48.93
N LEU A 257 57.89 -102.02 -48.34
CA LEU A 257 58.46 -101.01 -47.44
C LEU A 257 58.92 -99.75 -48.18
N LYS A 258 59.48 -99.85 -49.39
CA LYS A 258 59.79 -98.68 -50.24
C LYS A 258 58.52 -97.96 -50.69
N ASP A 259 57.48 -98.69 -51.08
CA ASP A 259 56.21 -98.11 -51.53
C ASP A 259 55.50 -97.39 -50.37
N ARG A 260 55.52 -97.98 -49.16
CA ARG A 260 55.06 -97.30 -47.94
C ARG A 260 55.91 -96.09 -47.58
N LEU A 261 57.24 -96.17 -47.70
CA LEU A 261 58.12 -95.03 -47.47
C LEU A 261 57.85 -93.90 -48.47
N ALA A 262 57.66 -94.22 -49.75
CA ALA A 262 57.30 -93.25 -50.78
C ALA A 262 55.93 -92.62 -50.53
N ALA A 263 54.93 -93.40 -50.13
CA ALA A 263 53.61 -92.90 -49.74
C ALA A 263 53.70 -91.94 -48.53
N VAL A 264 54.41 -92.33 -47.46
CA VAL A 264 54.64 -91.47 -46.29
C VAL A 264 55.46 -90.23 -46.64
N THR A 265 56.42 -90.32 -47.57
CA THR A 265 57.15 -89.14 -48.06
C THR A 265 56.23 -88.20 -48.82
N ILE A 266 55.33 -88.71 -49.67
CA ILE A 266 54.35 -87.90 -50.40
C ILE A 266 53.36 -87.26 -49.42
N GLU A 267 52.80 -88.01 -48.46
CA GLU A 267 51.92 -87.47 -47.42
C GLU A 267 52.64 -86.42 -46.55
N LEU A 268 53.92 -86.59 -46.25
CA LEU A 268 54.73 -85.59 -45.55
C LEU A 268 54.85 -84.32 -46.38
N THR A 269 55.29 -84.40 -47.65
CA THR A 269 55.41 -83.22 -48.52
C THR A 269 54.08 -82.50 -48.72
N GLN A 270 52.96 -83.22 -48.85
CA GLN A 270 51.63 -82.61 -48.92
C GLN A 270 51.24 -81.88 -47.62
N ARG A 271 51.68 -82.36 -46.45
CA ARG A 271 51.47 -81.68 -45.17
C ARG A 271 52.43 -80.52 -44.95
N GLU A 272 53.62 -80.58 -45.52
CA GLU A 272 54.55 -79.44 -45.57
C GLU A 272 53.98 -78.34 -46.49
N ASP A 273 53.50 -78.68 -47.68
CA ASP A 273 52.78 -77.75 -48.60
C ASP A 273 51.53 -77.13 -47.94
N ASP A 274 50.69 -77.93 -47.28
CA ASP A 274 49.50 -77.47 -46.54
C ASP A 274 49.91 -76.53 -45.38
N LEU A 275 50.97 -76.86 -44.63
CA LEU A 275 51.45 -76.04 -43.52
C LEU A 275 52.07 -74.72 -44.03
N GLU A 276 52.83 -74.72 -45.12
CA GLU A 276 53.29 -73.48 -45.73
C GLU A 276 52.13 -72.61 -46.22
N LEU A 277 51.08 -73.22 -46.80
CA LEU A 277 49.89 -72.47 -47.21
C LEU A 277 49.18 -71.84 -46.02
N ARG A 278 49.02 -72.58 -44.90
CA ARG A 278 48.41 -72.02 -43.68
C ARG A 278 49.31 -71.00 -42.98
N ASN A 279 50.63 -71.16 -43.03
CA ASN A 279 51.56 -70.15 -42.53
C ASN A 279 51.47 -68.87 -43.36
N ARG A 280 51.41 -68.96 -44.69
CA ARG A 280 51.20 -67.80 -45.57
C ARG A 280 49.84 -67.12 -45.34
N GLU A 281 48.75 -67.87 -45.16
CA GLU A 281 47.45 -67.30 -44.76
C GLU A 281 47.51 -66.61 -43.38
N LEU A 282 48.25 -67.17 -42.41
CA LEU A 282 48.45 -66.58 -41.09
C LEU A 282 49.33 -65.33 -41.13
N GLU A 283 50.34 -65.29 -42.01
CA GLU A 283 51.20 -64.13 -42.26
C GLU A 283 50.42 -63.01 -42.95
N GLU A 284 49.63 -63.31 -43.99
CA GLU A 284 48.72 -62.35 -44.64
C GLU A 284 47.71 -61.77 -43.64
N MET A 285 47.06 -62.61 -42.83
CA MET A 285 46.17 -62.13 -41.77
C MET A 285 46.91 -61.35 -40.67
N ALA A 286 48.17 -61.68 -40.35
CA ALA A 286 48.94 -60.92 -39.39
C ALA A 286 49.31 -59.52 -39.94
N GLU A 287 49.71 -59.44 -41.21
CA GLU A 287 49.95 -58.16 -41.89
C GLU A 287 48.68 -57.30 -41.91
N ASP A 288 47.53 -57.85 -42.29
CA ASP A 288 46.26 -57.11 -42.33
C ASP A 288 45.81 -56.64 -40.93
N HIS A 289 45.95 -57.48 -39.89
CA HIS A 289 45.70 -57.01 -38.51
C HIS A 289 46.70 -55.92 -38.07
N THR A 290 47.97 -55.94 -38.52
CA THR A 290 48.90 -54.82 -38.25
C THR A 290 48.52 -53.55 -38.99
N ARG A 291 48.02 -53.64 -40.23
CA ARG A 291 47.48 -52.50 -41.00
C ARG A 291 46.26 -51.89 -40.31
N ASP A 292 45.30 -52.71 -39.92
CA ASP A 292 44.12 -52.27 -39.16
C ASP A 292 44.49 -51.58 -37.84
N LEU A 293 45.54 -52.06 -37.14
CA LEU A 293 46.05 -51.43 -35.92
C LEU A 293 46.78 -50.11 -36.17
N GLU A 294 47.57 -50.01 -37.25
CA GLU A 294 48.25 -48.77 -37.66
C GLU A 294 47.26 -47.70 -38.14
N ASP A 295 46.27 -48.07 -38.96
CA ASP A 295 45.20 -47.17 -39.41
C ASP A 295 44.33 -46.71 -38.22
N ASN A 296 44.02 -47.60 -37.27
CA ASN A 296 43.30 -47.22 -36.06
C ASN A 296 44.15 -46.30 -35.16
N ASP A 297 45.42 -46.59 -34.90
CA ASP A 297 46.30 -45.67 -34.15
C ASP A 297 46.45 -44.31 -34.87
N HIS A 298 46.53 -44.29 -36.21
CA HIS A 298 46.55 -43.05 -36.98
C HIS A 298 45.23 -42.26 -36.85
N ALA A 299 44.07 -42.94 -36.87
CA ALA A 299 42.77 -42.33 -36.66
C ALA A 299 42.65 -41.75 -35.23
N TRP A 300 42.99 -42.52 -34.19
CA TRP A 300 42.95 -42.06 -32.79
C TRP A 300 43.93 -40.91 -32.53
N ARG A 301 45.14 -40.94 -33.12
CA ARG A 301 46.07 -39.80 -33.08
C ARG A 301 45.50 -38.56 -33.76
N SER A 302 44.80 -38.72 -34.87
CA SER A 302 44.14 -37.62 -35.60
C SER A 302 43.00 -37.02 -34.77
N GLU A 303 42.13 -37.85 -34.19
CA GLU A 303 41.08 -37.39 -33.25
C GLU A 303 41.69 -36.69 -32.02
N ILE A 304 42.78 -37.21 -31.45
CA ILE A 304 43.49 -36.56 -30.33
C ILE A 304 44.06 -35.19 -30.74
N VAL A 305 44.56 -35.04 -31.98
CA VAL A 305 45.03 -33.75 -32.50
C VAL A 305 43.86 -32.79 -32.75
N GLU A 306 42.75 -33.25 -33.33
CA GLU A 306 41.54 -32.43 -33.48
C GLU A 306 40.97 -31.97 -32.13
N MET A 307 40.91 -32.86 -31.13
CA MET A 307 40.44 -32.53 -29.79
C MET A 307 41.39 -31.58 -29.04
N ARG A 308 42.70 -31.66 -29.29
CA ARG A 308 43.67 -30.65 -28.81
C ARG A 308 43.44 -29.30 -29.48
N ASN A 309 43.33 -29.27 -30.80
CA ASN A 309 43.02 -28.05 -31.54
C ASN A 309 41.70 -27.43 -31.08
N GLN A 310 40.66 -28.22 -30.82
CA GLN A 310 39.39 -27.74 -30.24
C GLN A 310 39.57 -27.16 -28.83
N LYS A 311 40.32 -27.84 -27.95
CA LYS A 311 40.65 -27.34 -26.60
C LYS A 311 41.41 -26.02 -26.67
N ASP A 312 42.39 -25.90 -27.56
CA ASP A 312 43.27 -24.75 -27.61
C ASP A 312 42.55 -23.54 -28.25
N ASN A 313 41.72 -23.75 -29.30
CA ASN A 313 40.77 -22.74 -29.78
C ASN A 313 39.79 -22.26 -28.68
N LEU A 314 39.33 -23.17 -27.80
CA LEU A 314 38.48 -22.80 -26.65
C LEU A 314 39.26 -22.02 -25.58
N ALA A 315 40.55 -22.30 -25.40
CA ALA A 315 41.42 -21.54 -24.50
C ALA A 315 41.68 -20.12 -25.01
N ASP A 316 41.93 -19.95 -26.31
CA ASP A 316 42.07 -18.63 -26.95
C ASP A 316 40.78 -17.81 -26.82
N VAL A 317 39.61 -18.42 -27.09
CA VAL A 317 38.30 -17.76 -26.91
C VAL A 317 38.03 -17.43 -25.43
N LEU A 318 38.49 -18.23 -24.48
CA LEU A 318 38.41 -17.88 -23.05
C LEU A 318 39.32 -16.69 -22.71
N ALA A 319 40.56 -16.65 -23.22
CA ALA A 319 41.47 -15.53 -23.02
C ALA A 319 40.94 -14.22 -23.62
N GLU A 320 40.33 -14.26 -24.81
CA GLU A 320 39.61 -13.10 -25.39
C GLU A 320 38.47 -12.62 -24.49
N ARG A 321 37.72 -13.55 -23.87
CA ARG A 321 36.61 -13.22 -22.97
C ARG A 321 37.10 -12.67 -21.63
N GLU A 322 38.20 -13.18 -21.09
CA GLU A 322 38.83 -12.65 -19.88
C GLU A 322 39.36 -11.23 -20.11
N ALA A 323 40.02 -10.96 -21.25
CA ALA A 323 40.44 -9.62 -21.64
C ALA A 323 39.24 -8.65 -21.86
N ALA A 324 38.14 -9.13 -22.45
CA ALA A 324 36.91 -8.36 -22.57
C ALA A 324 36.26 -8.07 -21.21
N ILE A 325 36.26 -9.03 -20.28
CA ILE A 325 35.77 -8.83 -18.91
C ILE A 325 36.66 -7.81 -18.16
N GLU A 326 37.98 -7.85 -18.33
CA GLU A 326 38.89 -6.92 -17.66
C GLU A 326 38.76 -5.49 -18.19
N THR A 327 38.63 -5.31 -19.51
CA THR A 327 38.31 -4.00 -20.09
C THR A 327 36.96 -3.46 -19.63
N LEU A 328 35.93 -4.33 -19.51
CA LEU A 328 34.65 -3.94 -18.93
C LEU A 328 34.77 -3.55 -17.45
N ARG A 329 35.54 -4.28 -16.63
CA ARG A 329 35.84 -3.91 -15.22
C ARG A 329 36.48 -2.52 -15.13
N VAL A 330 37.43 -2.21 -15.99
CA VAL A 330 38.06 -0.87 -16.05
C VAL A 330 37.03 0.21 -16.41
N THR A 331 36.12 -0.04 -17.37
CA THR A 331 35.04 0.93 -17.65
C THR A 331 34.04 1.09 -16.51
N ILE A 332 33.71 0.01 -15.80
CA ILE A 332 32.82 0.05 -14.62
C ILE A 332 33.49 0.84 -13.49
N ALA A 333 34.78 0.63 -13.22
CA ALA A 333 35.54 1.41 -12.25
C ALA A 333 35.62 2.91 -12.65
N GLY A 334 35.71 3.21 -13.95
CA GLY A 334 35.59 4.57 -14.47
C GLY A 334 34.23 5.20 -14.17
N PHE A 335 33.12 4.53 -14.50
CA PHE A 335 31.77 5.00 -14.19
C PHE A 335 31.49 5.09 -12.68
N GLN A 336 32.08 4.21 -11.86
CA GLN A 336 32.01 4.31 -10.40
C GLN A 336 32.72 5.57 -9.90
N ALA A 337 33.93 5.87 -10.39
CA ALA A 337 34.61 7.12 -10.04
C ALA A 337 33.86 8.36 -10.55
N GLU A 338 33.22 8.31 -11.74
CA GLU A 338 32.34 9.39 -12.20
C GLU A 338 31.11 9.55 -11.28
N GLN A 339 30.52 8.44 -10.81
CA GLN A 339 29.41 8.49 -9.85
C GLN A 339 29.85 9.03 -8.48
N ASP A 340 30.98 8.59 -7.93
CA ASP A 340 31.51 9.11 -6.65
C ASP A 340 31.75 10.63 -6.71
N ASN A 341 32.23 11.14 -7.86
CA ASN A 341 32.37 12.58 -8.10
C ASN A 341 31.02 13.30 -8.20
N ILE A 342 29.98 12.66 -8.76
CA ILE A 342 28.62 13.22 -8.80
C ILE A 342 27.99 13.23 -7.41
N ASP A 343 28.14 12.16 -6.63
CA ASP A 343 27.57 12.04 -5.28
C ASP A 343 28.23 13.04 -4.30
N GLU A 344 29.55 13.27 -4.41
CA GLU A 344 30.24 14.34 -3.66
C GLU A 344 29.84 15.75 -4.14
N ALA A 345 29.60 15.95 -5.44
CA ALA A 345 29.09 17.22 -5.96
C ALA A 345 27.63 17.51 -5.55
N LEU A 346 26.79 16.47 -5.48
CA LEU A 346 25.42 16.55 -4.95
C LEU A 346 25.45 16.92 -3.47
N LYS A 347 26.28 16.25 -2.67
CA LYS A 347 26.50 16.57 -1.25
C LYS A 347 26.97 18.02 -1.05
N GLN A 348 27.89 18.52 -1.88
CA GLN A 348 28.31 19.92 -1.86
C GLN A 348 27.19 20.91 -2.22
N LEU A 349 26.20 20.49 -3.02
CA LEU A 349 24.98 21.29 -3.29
C LEU A 349 23.97 21.19 -2.12
N GLU A 350 23.85 20.04 -1.45
CA GLU A 350 23.03 19.87 -0.25
C GLU A 350 23.57 20.72 0.91
N ASP A 351 24.89 20.71 1.15
CA ASP A 351 25.56 21.59 2.13
C ASP A 351 25.33 23.08 1.79
N GLN A 352 25.43 23.47 0.52
CA GLN A 352 25.13 24.84 0.07
C GLN A 352 23.65 25.22 0.25
N ILE A 353 22.72 24.29 0.06
CA ILE A 353 21.29 24.52 0.32
C ILE A 353 21.05 24.71 1.81
N ALA A 354 21.68 23.89 2.66
CA ALA A 354 21.58 24.03 4.12
C ALA A 354 22.17 25.38 4.61
N ASP A 355 23.31 25.83 4.07
CA ASP A 355 23.85 27.16 4.34
C ASP A 355 22.91 28.28 3.88
N LYS A 356 22.24 28.13 2.74
CA LYS A 356 21.27 29.10 2.23
C LYS A 356 19.97 29.13 3.04
N ASP A 357 19.47 27.98 3.50
CA ASP A 357 18.32 27.92 4.42
C ASP A 357 18.67 28.53 5.79
N ASN A 358 19.90 28.36 6.27
CA ASN A 358 20.39 29.05 7.47
C ASN A 358 20.51 30.57 7.26
N GLU A 359 20.96 31.02 6.09
CA GLU A 359 20.98 32.45 5.73
C GLU A 359 19.56 33.02 5.65
N ILE A 360 18.62 32.33 5.00
CA ILE A 360 17.19 32.70 4.94
C ILE A 360 16.56 32.73 6.33
N LEU A 361 16.84 31.76 7.20
CA LEU A 361 16.39 31.78 8.60
C LEU A 361 16.93 32.97 9.39
N ASN A 362 18.14 33.43 9.11
CA ASN A 362 18.71 34.60 9.76
C ASN A 362 18.18 35.91 9.18
N LEU A 363 17.98 35.99 7.85
CA LEU A 363 17.32 37.11 7.18
C LEU A 363 15.88 37.26 7.68
N ASN A 364 15.12 36.17 7.81
CA ASN A 364 13.76 36.19 8.37
C ASN A 364 13.75 36.74 9.80
N LYS A 365 14.66 36.30 10.70
CA LYS A 365 14.79 36.90 12.05
C LYS A 365 15.10 38.41 12.01
N THR A 366 15.89 38.88 11.04
CA THR A 366 16.12 40.33 10.87
C THR A 366 14.90 41.05 10.31
N ILE A 367 14.12 40.40 9.44
CA ILE A 367 12.85 40.93 8.93
C ILE A 367 11.80 40.99 10.04
N ASP A 368 11.72 40.00 10.92
CA ASP A 368 10.85 40.01 12.10
C ASP A 368 11.25 41.15 13.06
N SER A 369 12.55 41.28 13.37
CA SER A 369 13.06 42.37 14.21
C SER A 369 12.87 43.77 13.60
N LEU A 370 12.92 43.88 12.26
CA LEU A 370 12.61 45.12 11.54
C LEU A 370 11.10 45.40 11.50
N HIS A 371 10.23 44.39 11.44
CA HIS A 371 8.78 44.58 11.61
C HIS A 371 8.45 45.02 13.04
N ASP A 372 9.05 44.40 14.08
CA ASP A 372 8.85 44.81 15.47
C ASP A 372 9.28 46.28 15.69
N GLN A 373 10.39 46.70 15.07
CA GLN A 373 10.83 48.11 15.07
C GLN A 373 9.88 49.01 14.27
N LEU A 374 9.37 48.55 13.13
CA LEU A 374 8.45 49.32 12.30
C LEU A 374 7.12 49.54 13.04
N TYR A 375 6.54 48.50 13.66
CA TYR A 375 5.37 48.61 14.54
C TYR A 375 5.61 49.59 15.69
N GLN A 376 6.78 49.54 16.35
CA GLN A 376 7.13 50.51 17.39
C GLN A 376 7.16 51.95 16.85
N THR A 377 7.73 52.17 15.66
CA THR A 377 7.71 53.51 15.02
C THR A 377 6.34 53.94 14.50
N GLU A 378 5.45 53.01 14.17
CA GLU A 378 4.06 53.30 13.79
C GLU A 378 3.22 53.66 15.04
N ASP A 379 3.35 52.91 16.14
CA ASP A 379 2.75 53.24 17.44
C ASP A 379 3.27 54.59 17.97
N GLU A 380 4.58 54.87 17.87
CA GLU A 380 5.15 56.19 18.20
C GLU A 380 4.63 57.29 17.27
N ALA A 381 4.49 57.04 15.97
CA ALA A 381 3.96 58.00 15.02
C ALA A 381 2.46 58.29 15.25
N ASP A 382 1.67 57.29 15.63
CA ASP A 382 0.25 57.46 15.98
C ASP A 382 0.09 58.19 17.32
N HIS A 383 0.91 57.87 18.34
CA HIS A 383 0.96 58.65 19.57
C HIS A 383 1.40 60.12 19.34
N LEU A 384 2.31 60.37 18.40
CA LEU A 384 2.68 61.73 17.99
C LEU A 384 1.56 62.42 17.21
N LYS A 385 0.80 61.72 16.36
CA LYS A 385 -0.42 62.26 15.70
C LYS A 385 -1.46 62.63 16.74
N GLU A 386 -1.80 61.73 17.66
CA GLU A 386 -2.74 62.03 18.75
C GLU A 386 -2.27 63.22 19.61
N ALA A 387 -0.97 63.36 19.86
CA ALA A 387 -0.42 64.49 20.61
C ALA A 387 -0.53 65.80 19.80
N ILE A 388 -0.30 65.76 18.49
CA ILE A 388 -0.48 66.92 17.58
C ILE A 388 -1.96 67.29 17.47
N GLU A 389 -2.88 66.32 17.36
CA GLU A 389 -4.32 66.56 17.34
C GLU A 389 -4.81 67.19 18.64
N ARG A 390 -4.39 66.67 19.81
CA ARG A 390 -4.68 67.31 21.11
C ARG A 390 -4.13 68.73 21.20
N MET A 391 -2.88 68.95 20.78
CA MET A 391 -2.28 70.30 20.73
C MET A 391 -3.03 71.23 19.78
N GLN A 392 -3.59 70.73 18.68
CA GLN A 392 -4.40 71.51 17.74
C GLN A 392 -5.80 71.81 18.30
N GLU A 393 -6.43 70.86 19.00
CA GLU A 393 -7.69 71.09 19.73
C GLU A 393 -7.50 72.14 20.83
N ASP A 394 -6.45 72.01 21.65
CA ASP A 394 -6.10 72.99 22.69
C ASP A 394 -5.76 74.37 22.09
N GLU A 395 -4.95 74.42 21.03
CA GLU A 395 -4.66 75.67 20.30
C GLU A 395 -5.93 76.31 19.71
N ASP A 396 -6.85 75.54 19.15
CA ASP A 396 -8.07 76.08 18.54
C ASP A 396 -9.11 76.50 19.59
N VAL A 397 -9.12 75.87 20.77
CA VAL A 397 -9.83 76.36 21.96
C VAL A 397 -9.21 77.67 22.47
N GLU A 398 -7.88 77.78 22.53
CA GLU A 398 -7.19 79.01 22.93
C GLU A 398 -7.44 80.14 21.91
N LYS A 399 -7.35 79.87 20.60
CA LYS A 399 -7.70 80.83 19.54
C LYS A 399 -9.16 81.29 19.64
N GLN A 400 -10.10 80.38 19.93
CA GLN A 400 -11.50 80.74 20.15
C GLN A 400 -11.69 81.61 21.41
N ALA A 401 -11.00 81.29 22.51
CA ALA A 401 -11.03 82.09 23.74
C ALA A 401 -10.45 83.48 23.52
N LEU A 402 -9.27 83.59 22.90
CA LEU A 402 -8.63 84.86 22.54
C LEU A 402 -9.46 85.67 21.54
N HIS A 403 -10.16 85.02 20.61
CA HIS A 403 -11.08 85.71 19.69
C HIS A 403 -12.31 86.25 20.41
N ALA A 404 -12.91 85.47 21.32
CA ALA A 404 -14.02 85.92 22.16
C ALA A 404 -13.62 87.06 23.10
N GLU A 405 -12.42 87.00 23.70
CA GLU A 405 -11.87 88.08 24.52
C GLU A 405 -11.57 89.34 23.69
N ALA A 406 -10.98 89.20 22.50
CA ALA A 406 -10.74 90.32 21.59
C ALA A 406 -12.04 90.98 21.12
N LEU A 407 -13.10 90.21 20.85
CA LEU A 407 -14.44 90.74 20.57
C LEU A 407 -15.03 91.47 21.77
N ALA A 408 -14.92 90.91 22.98
CA ALA A 408 -15.37 91.57 24.21
C ALA A 408 -14.59 92.86 24.49
N HIS A 409 -13.28 92.88 24.24
CA HIS A 409 -12.46 94.08 24.34
C HIS A 409 -12.81 95.14 23.30
N ARG A 410 -13.08 94.74 22.04
CA ARG A 410 -13.58 95.66 21.01
C ARG A 410 -14.93 96.26 21.39
N GLN A 411 -15.89 95.45 21.86
CA GLN A 411 -17.19 95.94 22.32
C GLN A 411 -17.07 96.91 23.51
N ARG A 412 -16.18 96.63 24.47
CA ARG A 412 -15.86 97.55 25.57
C ARG A 412 -15.23 98.86 25.05
N GLN A 413 -14.34 98.79 24.06
CA GLN A 413 -13.74 99.98 23.43
C GLN A 413 -14.78 100.82 22.67
N GLU A 414 -15.70 100.19 21.94
CA GLU A 414 -16.80 100.85 21.23
C GLU A 414 -17.77 101.52 22.22
N GLN A 415 -18.12 100.85 23.32
CA GLN A 415 -18.93 101.42 24.41
C GLN A 415 -18.23 102.60 25.11
N LEU A 416 -16.92 102.50 25.37
CA LEU A 416 -16.12 103.59 25.95
C LEU A 416 -15.94 104.75 24.97
N ALA A 417 -15.83 104.49 23.66
CA ALA A 417 -15.77 105.52 22.63
C ALA A 417 -17.07 106.31 22.58
N HIS A 418 -18.23 105.64 22.47
CA HIS A 418 -19.54 106.31 22.49
C HIS A 418 -19.79 107.05 23.81
N HIS A 419 -19.43 106.47 24.96
CA HIS A 419 -19.55 107.21 26.23
C HIS A 419 -18.65 108.44 26.28
N SER A 420 -17.45 108.37 25.70
CA SER A 420 -16.57 109.53 25.54
C SER A 420 -17.18 110.56 24.59
N GLU A 421 -17.77 110.17 23.46
CA GLU A 421 -18.44 111.06 22.51
C GLU A 421 -19.66 111.76 23.16
N ASP A 422 -20.46 111.03 23.93
CA ASP A 422 -21.59 111.56 24.71
C ASP A 422 -21.14 112.58 25.76
N LEU A 423 -20.09 112.26 26.53
CA LEU A 423 -19.50 113.18 27.52
C LEU A 423 -18.94 114.45 26.85
N ASP A 424 -18.31 114.30 25.69
CA ASP A 424 -17.72 115.40 24.92
C ASP A 424 -18.81 116.27 24.28
N ALA A 425 -19.95 115.69 23.87
CA ALA A 425 -21.14 116.40 23.44
C ALA A 425 -21.81 117.17 24.61
N GLN A 426 -21.96 116.53 25.77
CA GLN A 426 -22.47 117.17 26.99
C GLN A 426 -21.56 118.34 27.44
N LEU A 427 -20.24 118.16 27.43
CA LEU A 427 -19.28 119.23 27.74
C LEU A 427 -19.32 120.40 26.74
N ARG A 428 -19.54 120.13 25.44
CA ARG A 428 -19.73 121.19 24.44
C ARG A 428 -21.01 121.98 24.70
N GLU A 429 -22.12 121.31 24.98
CA GLU A 429 -23.40 121.96 25.25
C GLU A 429 -23.36 122.74 26.59
N GLU A 430 -22.77 122.18 27.64
CA GLU A 430 -22.60 122.85 28.93
C GLU A 430 -21.73 124.12 28.81
N ARG A 431 -20.64 124.07 28.03
CA ARG A 431 -19.83 125.26 27.71
C ARG A 431 -20.65 126.31 26.94
N ARG A 432 -21.39 125.90 25.91
CA ARG A 432 -22.26 126.78 25.11
C ARG A 432 -23.35 127.46 25.95
N LEU A 433 -23.87 126.77 26.96
CA LEU A 433 -24.82 127.33 27.93
C LEU A 433 -24.15 128.29 28.91
N ARG A 434 -22.92 128.01 29.39
CA ARG A 434 -22.14 128.96 30.21
C ARG A 434 -21.79 130.24 29.44
N GLU A 435 -21.32 130.12 28.19
CA GLU A 435 -20.97 131.27 27.34
C GLU A 435 -22.16 132.22 27.14
N ARG A 436 -23.37 131.66 26.99
CA ARG A 436 -24.62 132.43 26.94
C ARG A 436 -24.92 133.13 28.26
N ALA A 437 -24.91 132.38 29.37
CA ALA A 437 -25.19 132.95 30.69
C ALA A 437 -24.22 134.07 31.09
N VAL A 438 -22.95 133.99 30.68
CA VAL A 438 -21.97 135.07 30.85
C VAL A 438 -22.35 136.30 30.00
N ALA A 439 -22.68 136.11 28.72
CA ALA A 439 -23.08 137.22 27.85
C ALA A 439 -24.38 137.92 28.30
N ASP A 440 -25.32 137.17 28.89
CA ASP A 440 -26.56 137.69 29.46
C ASP A 440 -26.28 138.50 30.76
N LEU A 441 -25.37 138.03 31.62
CA LEU A 441 -24.92 138.78 32.82
C LEU A 441 -24.16 140.06 32.44
N ASP A 442 -23.22 139.97 31.48
CA ASP A 442 -22.49 141.12 30.94
C ASP A 442 -23.43 142.18 30.36
N ALA A 443 -24.64 141.81 29.91
CA ALA A 443 -25.66 142.75 29.45
C ALA A 443 -26.42 143.40 30.62
N ALA A 444 -26.86 142.60 31.59
CA ALA A 444 -27.59 143.08 32.77
C ALA A 444 -26.77 144.08 33.62
N ASP A 445 -25.46 143.82 33.81
CA ASP A 445 -24.58 144.75 34.54
C ASP A 445 -24.48 146.12 33.85
N ARG A 446 -24.43 146.15 32.51
CA ARG A 446 -24.40 147.41 31.73
C ARG A 446 -25.71 148.20 31.87
N GLU A 447 -26.86 147.53 31.84
CA GLU A 447 -28.16 148.17 32.07
C GLU A 447 -28.25 148.72 33.50
N HIS A 448 -27.83 147.94 34.51
CA HIS A 448 -27.86 148.37 35.91
C HIS A 448 -26.93 149.58 36.17
N GLU A 449 -25.73 149.62 35.58
CA GLU A 449 -24.88 150.82 35.68
C GLU A 449 -25.54 152.06 35.05
N GLU A 450 -26.27 151.92 33.94
CA GLU A 450 -27.02 153.03 33.33
C GLU A 450 -28.14 153.53 34.23
N GLU A 451 -28.91 152.63 34.86
CA GLU A 451 -29.96 152.99 35.80
C GLU A 451 -29.39 153.71 37.03
N MET A 452 -28.32 153.19 37.63
CA MET A 452 -27.61 153.85 38.75
C MET A 452 -27.08 155.24 38.36
N ARG A 453 -26.71 155.47 37.10
CA ARG A 453 -26.33 156.79 36.56
C ARG A 453 -27.53 157.69 36.26
N ARG A 454 -28.76 157.17 36.18
CA ARG A 454 -30.01 157.96 36.06
C ARG A 454 -30.53 158.32 37.46
N GLU A 455 -30.57 157.37 38.39
CA GLU A 455 -31.06 157.58 39.76
C GLU A 455 -30.25 158.63 40.53
N ARG A 456 -28.91 158.61 40.45
CA ARG A 456 -28.07 159.63 41.11
C ARG A 456 -28.43 161.06 40.70
N ARG A 457 -28.61 161.30 39.39
CA ARG A 457 -29.05 162.60 38.85
C ARG A 457 -30.46 162.98 39.31
N ALA A 458 -31.35 162.01 39.51
CA ALA A 458 -32.68 162.25 40.07
C ALA A 458 -32.66 162.50 41.59
N PHE A 459 -31.69 161.95 42.32
CA PHE A 459 -31.48 162.19 43.75
C PHE A 459 -30.96 163.60 44.01
N GLU A 460 -29.90 164.02 43.31
CA GLU A 460 -29.31 165.37 43.40
C GLU A 460 -30.36 166.47 43.14
N ALA A 461 -31.25 166.26 42.16
CA ALA A 461 -32.37 167.16 41.86
C ALA A 461 -33.43 167.22 42.98
N LYS A 462 -33.70 166.10 43.67
CA LYS A 462 -34.64 166.04 44.81
C LYS A 462 -34.05 166.67 46.06
N GLU A 463 -32.76 166.48 46.32
CA GLU A 463 -32.06 167.07 47.47
C GLU A 463 -32.03 168.60 47.39
N SER A 464 -31.77 169.14 46.18
CA SER A 464 -31.93 170.58 45.86
C SER A 464 -33.34 171.11 46.18
N ALA A 465 -34.40 170.39 45.77
CA ALA A 465 -35.77 170.78 46.03
C ALA A 465 -36.15 170.71 47.53
N LEU A 466 -35.69 169.67 48.24
CA LEU A 466 -35.91 169.49 49.68
C LEU A 466 -35.27 170.63 50.48
N GLN A 467 -34.07 171.06 50.11
CA GLN A 467 -33.37 172.16 50.76
C GLN A 467 -34.14 173.50 50.63
N SER A 468 -34.87 173.72 49.53
CA SER A 468 -35.79 174.87 49.40
C SER A 468 -36.99 174.72 50.33
N ALA A 469 -37.65 173.56 50.35
CA ALA A 469 -38.84 173.32 51.16
C ALA A 469 -38.60 173.48 52.68
N LEU A 470 -37.42 173.09 53.18
CA LEU A 470 -37.05 173.25 54.58
C LEU A 470 -36.92 174.73 55.00
N ASN A 471 -36.46 175.61 54.10
CA ASN A 471 -36.38 177.05 54.37
C ASN A 471 -37.77 177.71 54.48
N ASP A 472 -38.77 177.18 53.77
CA ASP A 472 -40.16 177.66 53.88
C ASP A 472 -40.90 177.04 55.08
N LEU A 473 -40.62 175.78 55.42
CA LEU A 473 -41.14 175.15 56.64
C LEU A 473 -40.76 175.96 57.89
N ALA A 474 -39.51 176.39 58.00
CA ALA A 474 -39.03 177.22 59.11
C ALA A 474 -39.81 178.54 59.28
N ARG A 475 -40.27 179.15 58.18
CA ARG A 475 -41.16 180.32 58.23
C ARG A 475 -42.56 179.99 58.74
N THR A 476 -43.09 178.80 58.44
CA THR A 476 -44.42 178.39 58.93
C THR A 476 -44.43 178.01 60.41
N GLN A 477 -43.35 177.42 60.93
CA GLN A 477 -43.26 177.02 62.34
C GLN A 477 -43.33 178.23 63.29
N SER A 478 -42.70 179.36 62.94
CA SER A 478 -42.80 180.62 63.69
C SER A 478 -44.23 181.19 63.83
N LEU A 479 -45.21 180.71 63.05
CA LEU A 479 -46.62 181.09 63.16
C LEU A 479 -47.46 180.10 63.97
N LEU A 480 -46.93 178.91 64.26
CA LEU A 480 -47.60 177.85 65.02
C LEU A 480 -47.42 178.05 66.53
N ASP A 481 -46.20 178.37 66.98
CA ASP A 481 -45.87 178.60 68.39
C ASP A 481 -46.78 179.66 69.04
N GLN A 482 -47.21 180.66 68.26
CA GLN A 482 -48.12 181.72 68.71
C GLN A 482 -49.57 181.24 68.92
N ARG A 483 -49.92 180.00 68.54
CA ARG A 483 -51.25 179.40 68.70
C ARG A 483 -51.35 178.36 69.78
N GLU A 484 -50.26 177.70 70.14
CA GLU A 484 -50.28 176.67 71.20
C GLU A 484 -50.49 177.28 72.60
N PHE A 485 -50.06 178.52 72.80
CA PHE A 485 -50.26 179.29 74.04
C PHE A 485 -51.76 179.49 74.39
N ASP A 486 -52.62 179.69 73.39
CA ASP A 486 -54.07 179.90 73.59
C ASP A 486 -54.79 178.63 74.08
N LEU A 487 -54.25 177.43 73.79
CA LEU A 487 -54.93 176.16 74.03
C LEU A 487 -54.82 175.66 75.49
N GLN A 488 -53.68 175.93 76.15
CA GLN A 488 -53.40 175.41 77.50
C GLN A 488 -54.34 175.95 78.59
N ALA A 489 -54.98 177.09 78.36
CA ALA A 489 -55.89 177.72 79.33
C ALA A 489 -57.19 176.94 79.60
N VAL A 490 -57.55 175.97 78.74
CA VAL A 490 -58.87 175.29 78.79
C VAL A 490 -58.84 173.94 79.52
N GLN A 491 -57.69 173.25 79.53
CA GLN A 491 -57.62 171.85 80.01
C GLN A 491 -57.68 171.68 81.54
N THR A 492 -57.40 172.73 82.33
CA THR A 492 -57.37 172.66 83.80
C THR A 492 -58.75 172.66 84.47
N ALA A 493 -59.84 172.89 83.72
CA ALA A 493 -61.19 172.97 84.26
C ALA A 493 -61.94 171.62 84.30
N LEU A 494 -61.53 170.61 83.52
CA LEU A 494 -62.25 169.32 83.41
C LEU A 494 -61.75 168.25 84.41
N GLN A 495 -61.78 168.68 85.66
CA GLN A 495 -61.74 167.97 86.94
C GLN A 495 -61.86 166.42 86.92
N THR A 496 -61.08 165.68 87.71
CA THR A 496 -61.15 165.69 89.21
C THR A 496 -62.53 165.27 89.77
N ILE A 497 -63.38 164.59 88.98
CA ILE A 497 -64.71 164.12 89.41
C ILE A 497 -64.84 162.58 89.43
N GLU A 498 -64.24 161.84 88.50
CA GLU A 498 -64.51 160.39 88.33
C GLU A 498 -63.58 159.44 89.12
N ALA A 499 -62.84 159.93 90.13
CA ALA A 499 -61.83 159.14 90.84
C ALA A 499 -62.36 158.24 91.99
N GLU A 500 -63.61 158.41 92.43
CA GLU A 500 -64.08 157.87 93.73
C GLU A 500 -65.42 157.10 93.71
N SER A 501 -65.44 155.83 93.25
CA SER A 501 -66.28 154.73 93.80
C SER A 501 -66.24 153.48 92.92
N LYS A 502 -66.08 152.22 93.39
CA LYS A 502 -65.76 151.63 94.71
C LYS A 502 -65.23 150.19 94.50
N ARG A 503 -64.53 149.62 95.49
CA ARG A 503 -64.14 148.18 95.56
C ARG A 503 -64.87 147.47 96.70
N ALA A 504 -65.21 146.18 96.54
CA ALA A 504 -65.16 145.08 97.55
C ALA A 504 -66.24 143.97 97.34
N GLY A 505 -65.91 142.70 97.64
CA GLY A 505 -66.86 141.58 97.83
C GLY A 505 -66.37 140.21 97.29
N GLU A 506 -66.42 139.14 98.10
CA GLU A 506 -65.94 137.78 97.76
C GLU A 506 -66.79 136.65 98.39
N THR A 507 -66.47 135.38 98.01
CA THR A 507 -66.92 134.08 98.60
C THR A 507 -68.34 133.60 98.19
N HIS A 508 -68.70 132.29 98.14
CA HIS A 508 -67.96 131.00 98.22
C HIS A 508 -68.83 129.80 97.72
N THR A 509 -68.30 128.56 97.81
CA THR A 509 -68.98 127.22 97.76
C THR A 509 -69.40 126.65 96.39
N THR A 510 -69.65 125.33 96.19
CA THR A 510 -69.02 124.09 96.72
C THR A 510 -69.34 122.86 95.84
N ALA A 511 -70.63 122.54 95.61
CA ALA A 511 -71.13 121.16 95.37
C ALA A 511 -70.76 120.45 94.04
N ARG A 512 -69.89 121.03 93.21
CA ARG A 512 -69.59 120.56 91.84
C ARG A 512 -68.53 119.44 91.77
N PHE A 513 -67.77 119.21 92.84
CA PHE A 513 -66.57 118.35 92.81
C PHE A 513 -66.85 116.84 92.93
N SER A 514 -67.92 116.45 93.64
CA SER A 514 -68.25 115.03 93.90
C SER A 514 -68.66 114.26 92.64
N LEU A 515 -69.52 114.84 91.80
CA LEU A 515 -69.98 114.23 90.54
C LEU A 515 -68.85 113.99 89.54
N GLN A 516 -67.75 114.75 89.60
CA GLN A 516 -66.60 114.60 88.71
C GLN A 516 -65.84 113.28 88.97
N LEU A 517 -65.64 112.89 90.23
CA LEU A 517 -64.91 111.68 90.59
C LEU A 517 -65.61 110.39 90.13
N GLU A 518 -66.95 110.38 90.15
CA GLU A 518 -67.75 109.21 89.71
C GLU A 518 -67.60 108.97 88.20
N VAL A 519 -67.67 110.04 87.40
CA VAL A 519 -67.45 110.01 85.96
C VAL A 519 -66.04 109.55 85.61
N ASP A 520 -65.03 110.07 86.31
CA ASP A 520 -63.63 109.72 86.05
C ASP A 520 -63.25 108.32 86.61
N ARG A 521 -64.09 107.72 87.45
CA ARG A 521 -64.01 106.27 87.77
C ARG A 521 -64.52 105.43 86.60
N LEU A 522 -65.74 105.68 86.14
CA LEU A 522 -66.39 104.88 85.09
C LEU A 522 -65.59 104.86 83.78
N LYS A 523 -64.90 105.94 83.42
CA LYS A 523 -63.98 105.96 82.25
C LYS A 523 -62.86 104.92 82.37
N ARG A 524 -62.18 104.85 83.51
CA ARG A 524 -61.07 103.90 83.72
C ARG A 524 -61.54 102.44 83.73
N ASP A 525 -62.74 102.20 84.21
CA ASP A 525 -63.36 100.87 84.21
C ASP A 525 -63.86 100.48 82.80
N LEU A 526 -64.22 101.44 81.94
CA LEU A 526 -64.46 101.22 80.51
C LEU A 526 -63.16 100.93 79.75
N GLU A 527 -62.14 101.78 79.91
CA GLU A 527 -60.82 101.65 79.26
C GLU A 527 -60.21 100.26 79.52
N ARG A 528 -60.32 99.74 80.75
CA ARG A 528 -59.89 98.38 81.12
C ARG A 528 -60.61 97.29 80.31
N LEU A 529 -61.92 97.39 80.17
CA LEU A 529 -62.72 96.39 79.43
C LEU A 529 -62.43 96.44 77.93
N GLU A 530 -62.15 97.61 77.37
CA GLU A 530 -61.71 97.76 75.98
C GLU A 530 -60.32 97.15 75.77
N ASP A 531 -59.40 97.35 76.72
CA ASP A 531 -58.04 96.80 76.71
C ASP A 531 -58.02 95.26 76.88
N GLU A 532 -58.87 94.72 77.75
CA GLU A 532 -59.12 93.27 77.90
C GLU A 532 -59.74 92.65 76.64
N LEU A 533 -60.71 93.33 76.02
CA LEU A 533 -61.36 92.90 74.78
C LEU A 533 -60.41 92.96 73.57
N ALA A 534 -59.50 93.94 73.52
CA ALA A 534 -58.43 94.00 72.53
C ALA A 534 -57.45 92.82 72.66
N ARG A 535 -57.03 92.50 73.90
CA ARG A 535 -56.19 91.33 74.20
C ARG A 535 -56.89 90.02 73.81
N ALA A 536 -58.16 89.85 74.19
CA ALA A 536 -58.94 88.65 73.85
C ALA A 536 -59.12 88.44 72.34
N ARG A 537 -59.28 89.53 71.56
CA ARG A 537 -59.30 89.49 70.09
C ARG A 537 -57.95 89.07 69.51
N LYS A 538 -56.85 89.66 69.99
CA LYS A 538 -55.50 89.29 69.54
C LYS A 538 -55.19 87.83 69.87
N ASP A 539 -55.52 87.38 71.08
CA ASP A 539 -55.37 85.99 71.53
C ASP A 539 -56.21 84.98 70.73
N LEU A 540 -57.23 85.43 70.00
CA LEU A 540 -58.02 84.62 69.07
C LEU A 540 -57.34 84.59 67.69
N GLU A 541 -56.91 85.74 67.17
CA GLU A 541 -56.16 85.85 65.92
C GLU A 541 -54.82 85.08 65.97
N ASP A 542 -54.13 85.14 67.12
CA ASP A 542 -52.93 84.34 67.45
C ASP A 542 -53.23 82.84 67.62
N LYS A 543 -54.50 82.41 67.72
CA LYS A 543 -54.89 80.99 67.70
C LYS A 543 -55.32 80.54 66.31
N ASP A 544 -56.07 81.37 65.60
CA ASP A 544 -56.51 81.14 64.21
C ASP A 544 -55.33 81.01 63.24
N SER A 545 -54.33 81.89 63.36
CA SER A 545 -53.06 81.81 62.62
C SER A 545 -52.35 80.48 62.88
N LYS A 546 -52.11 80.15 64.15
CA LYS A 546 -51.51 78.87 64.58
C LYS A 546 -52.36 77.64 64.22
N GLY A 547 -53.66 77.81 63.98
CA GLY A 547 -54.55 76.80 63.41
C GLY A 547 -54.21 76.56 61.94
N ARG A 548 -54.27 77.62 61.11
CA ARG A 548 -53.93 77.57 59.68
C ARG A 548 -52.51 77.04 59.43
N ASP A 549 -51.55 77.40 60.28
CA ASP A 549 -50.17 76.87 60.20
C ASP A 549 -50.11 75.36 60.44
N ARG A 550 -50.92 74.83 61.37
CA ARG A 550 -51.01 73.39 61.66
C ARG A 550 -51.71 72.64 60.54
N ASP A 551 -52.82 73.16 60.03
CA ASP A 551 -53.56 72.57 58.91
C ASP A 551 -52.66 72.53 57.67
N GLY A 552 -51.95 73.63 57.37
CA GLY A 552 -50.95 73.69 56.31
C GLY A 552 -49.70 72.83 56.54
N VAL A 553 -49.46 72.29 57.74
CA VAL A 553 -48.46 71.24 57.98
C VAL A 553 -49.06 69.85 57.78
N LEU A 554 -50.31 69.62 58.22
CA LEU A 554 -51.03 68.37 57.99
C LEU A 554 -51.24 68.09 56.51
N ASP A 555 -51.61 69.09 55.70
CA ASP A 555 -51.76 68.93 54.25
C ASP A 555 -50.43 68.57 53.56
N ARG A 556 -49.30 69.15 54.00
CA ARG A 556 -47.96 68.76 53.51
C ARG A 556 -47.63 67.31 53.86
N LEU A 557 -47.81 66.91 55.13
CA LEU A 557 -47.61 65.52 55.56
C LEU A 557 -48.56 64.55 54.84
N HIS A 558 -49.77 64.96 54.49
CA HIS A 558 -50.71 64.17 53.70
C HIS A 558 -50.39 64.14 52.20
N ALA A 559 -49.66 65.12 51.64
CA ALA A 559 -49.09 65.04 50.31
C ALA A 559 -47.88 64.09 50.31
N GLU A 560 -46.90 64.33 51.20
CA GLU A 560 -45.69 63.52 51.35
C GLU A 560 -46.02 62.03 51.57
N ASN A 561 -47.03 61.70 52.38
CA ASN A 561 -47.46 60.31 52.61
C ASN A 561 -48.08 59.66 51.35
N ARG A 562 -48.80 60.42 50.51
CA ARG A 562 -49.30 59.92 49.20
C ARG A 562 -48.15 59.71 48.20
N ASP A 563 -47.16 60.61 48.20
CA ASP A 563 -45.99 60.51 47.34
C ASP A 563 -45.10 59.32 47.76
N LEU A 564 -44.89 59.11 49.06
CA LEU A 564 -44.20 57.93 49.59
C LEU A 564 -44.97 56.63 49.29
N ALA A 565 -46.30 56.62 49.40
CA ALA A 565 -47.12 55.46 49.07
C ALA A 565 -47.09 55.10 47.58
N THR A 566 -47.13 56.10 46.68
CA THR A 566 -47.01 55.88 45.23
C THR A 566 -45.59 55.46 44.83
N GLN A 567 -44.55 56.03 45.45
CA GLN A 567 -43.16 55.57 45.29
C GLN A 567 -42.99 54.11 45.75
N LEU A 568 -43.56 53.73 46.90
CA LEU A 568 -43.51 52.36 47.41
C LEU A 568 -44.23 51.37 46.49
N ALA A 569 -45.39 51.75 45.94
CA ALA A 569 -46.11 50.96 44.95
C ALA A 569 -45.29 50.78 43.66
N ALA A 570 -44.71 51.86 43.14
CA ALA A 570 -43.85 51.84 41.96
C ALA A 570 -42.60 50.97 42.16
N GLN A 571 -41.92 51.07 43.30
CA GLN A 571 -40.79 50.22 43.68
C GLN A 571 -41.19 48.75 43.81
N THR A 572 -42.38 48.46 44.37
CA THR A 572 -42.89 47.09 44.49
C THR A 572 -43.16 46.48 43.12
N GLN A 573 -43.79 47.22 42.20
CA GLN A 573 -44.02 46.74 40.84
C GLN A 573 -42.71 46.62 40.04
N ALA A 574 -41.78 47.56 40.19
CA ALA A 574 -40.45 47.48 39.57
C ALA A 574 -39.70 46.24 40.04
N ARG A 575 -39.75 45.91 41.34
CA ARG A 575 -39.15 44.69 41.90
C ARG A 575 -39.79 43.43 41.32
N LEU A 576 -41.12 43.35 41.22
CA LEU A 576 -41.82 42.22 40.60
C LEU A 576 -41.40 42.04 39.13
N ASN A 577 -41.39 43.11 38.35
CA ASN A 577 -40.97 43.09 36.94
C ASN A 577 -39.48 42.67 36.78
N VAL A 578 -38.63 42.95 37.78
CA VAL A 578 -37.22 42.50 37.80
C VAL A 578 -37.12 41.02 38.20
N THR A 579 -37.93 40.54 39.15
CA THR A 579 -38.00 39.11 39.51
C THR A 579 -38.49 38.27 38.33
N GLU A 580 -39.55 38.67 37.63
CA GLU A 580 -40.05 37.96 36.44
C GLU A 580 -38.99 37.90 35.31
N LYS A 581 -38.24 38.99 35.11
CA LYS A 581 -37.09 39.02 34.19
C LYS A 581 -35.93 38.12 34.65
N LEU A 582 -35.70 37.99 35.95
CA LEU A 582 -34.70 37.07 36.51
C LEU A 582 -35.12 35.61 36.32
N ASP A 583 -36.38 35.27 36.60
CA ASP A 583 -36.89 33.89 36.47
C ASP A 583 -36.91 33.44 35.00
N THR A 584 -37.33 34.32 34.07
CA THR A 584 -37.31 34.04 32.63
C THR A 584 -35.89 33.93 32.07
N THR A 585 -34.95 34.75 32.51
CA THR A 585 -33.53 34.62 32.10
C THR A 585 -32.86 33.38 32.71
N GLN A 586 -33.17 33.01 33.95
CA GLN A 586 -32.72 31.74 34.55
C GLN A 586 -33.30 30.51 33.83
N ALA A 587 -34.57 30.55 33.42
CA ALA A 587 -35.18 29.47 32.64
C ALA A 587 -34.52 29.33 31.26
N SER A 588 -34.25 30.46 30.59
CA SER A 588 -33.50 30.49 29.33
C SER A 588 -32.08 29.94 29.48
N LEU A 589 -31.36 30.35 30.54
CA LEU A 589 -30.02 29.85 30.85
C LEU A 589 -30.01 28.33 31.05
N LYS A 590 -30.93 27.78 31.86
CA LYS A 590 -31.06 26.33 32.07
C LYS A 590 -31.37 25.57 30.77
N ALA A 591 -32.20 26.14 29.89
CA ALA A 591 -32.46 25.56 28.58
C ALA A 591 -31.20 25.55 27.69
N ALA A 592 -30.40 26.63 27.70
CA ALA A 592 -29.13 26.72 26.99
C ALA A 592 -28.07 25.76 27.57
N GLU A 593 -27.98 25.60 28.90
CA GLU A 593 -27.10 24.64 29.57
C GLU A 593 -27.41 23.19 29.14
N VAL A 594 -28.70 22.82 29.10
CA VAL A 594 -29.14 21.51 28.59
C VAL A 594 -28.79 21.33 27.11
N GLN A 595 -28.98 22.36 26.27
CA GLN A 595 -28.56 22.30 24.87
C GLN A 595 -27.04 22.09 24.74
N VAL A 596 -26.23 22.86 25.48
CA VAL A 596 -24.76 22.70 25.52
C VAL A 596 -24.35 21.30 25.99
N ALA A 597 -25.04 20.72 26.97
CA ALA A 597 -24.81 19.33 27.37
C ALA A 597 -25.12 18.33 26.25
N THR A 598 -26.23 18.50 25.51
CA THR A 598 -26.54 17.64 24.35
C THR A 598 -25.55 17.82 23.20
N PHE A 599 -25.06 19.05 22.94
CA PHE A 599 -24.03 19.28 21.94
C PHE A 599 -22.68 18.68 22.34
N ARG A 600 -22.28 18.75 23.62
CA ARG A 600 -21.08 18.07 24.14
C ARG A 600 -21.17 16.55 23.97
N SER A 601 -22.30 15.94 24.31
CA SER A 601 -22.54 14.51 24.04
C SER A 601 -22.46 14.20 22.55
N ARG A 602 -22.98 15.09 21.69
CA ARG A 602 -22.96 14.90 20.24
C ARG A 602 -21.57 15.09 19.63
N ILE A 603 -20.72 15.92 20.22
CA ILE A 603 -19.32 16.08 19.85
C ILE A 603 -18.55 14.81 20.22
N ALA A 604 -18.69 14.29 21.45
CA ALA A 604 -18.08 13.03 21.85
C ALA A 604 -18.50 11.84 20.98
N ASP A 605 -19.79 11.73 20.64
CA ASP A 605 -20.34 10.76 19.66
C ASP A 605 -19.64 10.82 18.29
N LEU A 606 -19.20 12.01 17.86
CA LEU A 606 -18.56 12.27 16.57
C LEU A 606 -17.04 12.09 16.65
N GLU A 607 -16.41 12.45 17.76
CA GLU A 607 -15.00 12.22 18.05
C GLU A 607 -14.68 10.73 18.16
N GLU A 608 -15.53 9.93 18.83
CA GLU A 608 -15.37 8.47 18.88
C GLU A 608 -15.46 7.84 17.48
N ARG A 609 -16.42 8.30 16.66
CA ARG A 609 -16.56 7.86 15.26
C ARG A 609 -15.36 8.25 14.42
N LEU A 610 -14.92 9.50 14.49
CA LEU A 610 -13.75 9.99 13.76
C LEU A 610 -12.50 9.20 14.17
N SER A 611 -12.28 8.97 15.47
CA SER A 611 -11.21 8.12 15.99
C SER A 611 -11.27 6.68 15.49
N LYS A 612 -12.48 6.12 15.34
CA LYS A 612 -12.70 4.77 14.82
C LYS A 612 -12.47 4.69 13.30
N ASP A 613 -12.94 5.67 12.55
CA ASP A 613 -12.77 5.75 11.11
C ASP A 613 -11.31 6.05 10.75
N GLN A 614 -10.60 6.90 11.51
CA GLN A 614 -9.14 7.08 11.42
C GLN A 614 -8.37 5.78 11.68
N ARG A 615 -8.73 5.03 12.73
CA ARG A 615 -8.13 3.69 12.98
C ARG A 615 -8.44 2.70 11.86
N SER A 616 -9.63 2.74 11.28
CA SER A 616 -9.99 1.91 10.13
C SER A 616 -9.26 2.33 8.84
N LEU A 617 -8.99 3.63 8.66
CA LEU A 617 -8.22 4.19 7.55
C LEU A 617 -6.76 3.74 7.65
N LEU A 618 -6.12 3.94 8.80
CA LEU A 618 -4.73 3.51 9.07
C LEU A 618 -4.57 1.99 8.94
N ALA A 619 -5.55 1.19 9.39
CA ALA A 619 -5.53 -0.26 9.19
C ALA A 619 -5.64 -0.66 7.71
N ALA A 620 -6.44 0.05 6.92
CA ALA A 620 -6.53 -0.17 5.47
C ALA A 620 -5.28 0.32 4.72
N GLU A 621 -4.72 1.46 5.12
CA GLU A 621 -3.49 2.02 4.57
C GLU A 621 -2.30 1.08 4.81
N ASN A 622 -2.13 0.58 6.03
CA ASN A 622 -1.13 -0.45 6.34
C ASN A 622 -1.38 -1.71 5.49
N GLN A 623 -2.63 -2.20 5.39
CA GLN A 623 -2.94 -3.36 4.55
C GLN A 623 -2.61 -3.13 3.06
N TYR A 624 -2.81 -1.92 2.52
CA TYR A 624 -2.40 -1.60 1.15
C TYR A 624 -0.89 -1.44 1.00
N ARG A 625 -0.20 -0.90 2.01
CA ARG A 625 1.27 -0.81 2.08
C ARG A 625 1.90 -2.20 2.10
N ASP A 626 1.36 -3.13 2.88
CA ASP A 626 1.80 -4.52 2.95
C ASP A 626 1.53 -5.27 1.63
N GLN A 627 0.37 -5.07 1.01
CA GLN A 627 0.11 -5.60 -0.34
C GLN A 627 1.03 -5.02 -1.41
N LEU A 628 1.47 -3.76 -1.25
CA LEU A 628 2.45 -3.14 -2.15
C LEU A 628 3.85 -3.70 -1.94
N THR A 629 4.30 -3.92 -0.70
CA THR A 629 5.61 -4.54 -0.43
C THR A 629 5.65 -6.01 -0.86
N GLU A 630 4.59 -6.78 -0.62
CA GLU A 630 4.44 -8.15 -1.15
C GLU A 630 4.53 -8.18 -2.68
N ARG A 631 3.73 -7.35 -3.38
CA ARG A 631 3.73 -7.27 -4.84
C ARG A 631 5.08 -6.84 -5.39
N ASN A 632 5.73 -5.84 -4.79
CA ASN A 632 7.04 -5.38 -5.21
C ASN A 632 8.11 -6.46 -4.99
N THR A 633 8.03 -7.21 -3.88
CA THR A 633 8.94 -8.34 -3.61
C THR A 633 8.75 -9.47 -4.62
N LEU A 634 7.50 -9.79 -4.99
CA LEU A 634 7.20 -10.78 -6.02
C LEU A 634 7.66 -10.33 -7.42
N LEU A 635 7.39 -9.08 -7.80
CA LEU A 635 7.85 -8.51 -9.08
C LEU A 635 9.38 -8.49 -9.17
N LEU A 636 10.07 -8.08 -8.09
CA LEU A 636 11.52 -8.11 -7.99
C LEU A 636 12.07 -9.54 -8.08
N THR A 637 11.43 -10.50 -7.42
CA THR A 637 11.81 -11.92 -7.48
C THR A 637 11.68 -12.46 -8.91
N ILE A 638 10.57 -12.16 -9.59
CA ILE A 638 10.35 -12.54 -11.00
C ILE A 638 11.42 -11.92 -11.90
N TYR A 639 11.70 -10.62 -11.74
CA TYR A 639 12.76 -9.92 -12.48
C TYR A 639 14.13 -10.60 -12.26
N GLN A 640 14.52 -10.84 -11.00
CA GLN A 640 15.78 -11.54 -10.68
C GLN A 640 15.88 -12.97 -11.23
N TYR A 641 14.76 -13.70 -11.34
CA TYR A 641 14.75 -15.01 -12.02
C TYR A 641 14.88 -14.85 -13.54
N MET A 642 14.27 -13.84 -14.15
CA MET A 642 14.43 -13.56 -15.57
C MET A 642 15.87 -13.16 -15.91
N ASP A 643 16.53 -12.34 -15.09
CA ASP A 643 17.95 -11.99 -15.25
C ASP A 643 18.84 -13.24 -15.27
N LYS A 644 18.62 -14.16 -14.33
CA LYS A 644 19.31 -15.47 -14.27
C LYS A 644 19.07 -16.33 -15.52
N ILE A 645 17.82 -16.38 -16.03
CA ILE A 645 17.48 -17.21 -17.20
C ILE A 645 18.04 -16.61 -18.50
N LEU A 646 18.11 -15.28 -18.60
CA LEU A 646 18.59 -14.57 -19.78
C LEU A 646 20.12 -14.38 -19.79
N GLY A 647 20.82 -14.69 -18.69
CA GLY A 647 22.27 -14.48 -18.57
C GLY A 647 22.66 -13.00 -18.59
N VAL A 648 21.75 -12.10 -18.22
CA VAL A 648 21.99 -10.66 -18.17
C VAL A 648 22.49 -10.30 -16.78
N ASP A 649 23.54 -9.48 -16.69
CA ASP A 649 24.08 -9.00 -15.43
C ASP A 649 23.02 -8.32 -14.55
N LYS A 650 23.26 -8.35 -13.23
CA LYS A 650 22.34 -7.88 -12.18
C LYS A 650 22.16 -6.36 -12.19
N THR A 651 21.51 -5.82 -13.22
CA THR A 651 21.06 -4.44 -13.26
C THR A 651 20.11 -4.19 -12.09
N PRO A 652 20.33 -3.15 -11.25
CA PRO A 652 19.46 -2.89 -10.11
C PRO A 652 18.02 -2.58 -10.58
N PRO A 653 17.00 -2.96 -9.80
CA PRO A 653 15.61 -2.66 -10.12
C PRO A 653 15.39 -1.14 -10.04
N PHE A 654 15.02 -0.51 -11.16
CA PHE A 654 14.71 0.91 -11.19
C PHE A 654 13.48 1.24 -10.31
N THR A 655 13.59 2.29 -9.51
CA THR A 655 12.51 2.82 -8.67
C THR A 655 11.34 3.39 -9.49
N ASN A 656 11.59 3.79 -10.73
CA ASN A 656 10.57 4.18 -11.69
C ASN A 656 9.87 2.95 -12.30
N PHE A 657 8.60 2.75 -11.94
CA PHE A 657 7.79 1.63 -12.40
C PHE A 657 7.67 1.52 -13.93
N SER A 658 7.68 2.63 -14.68
CA SER A 658 7.62 2.56 -16.16
C SER A 658 8.89 1.92 -16.71
N VAL A 659 10.06 2.38 -16.26
CA VAL A 659 11.36 1.83 -16.69
C VAL A 659 11.50 0.36 -16.28
N PHE A 660 11.05 0.00 -15.08
CA PHE A 660 10.96 -1.40 -14.64
C PHE A 660 10.04 -2.23 -15.54
N HIS A 661 8.86 -1.71 -15.90
CA HIS A 661 7.87 -2.39 -16.74
C HIS A 661 8.39 -2.60 -18.18
N ASP A 662 9.00 -1.58 -18.78
CA ASP A 662 9.56 -1.65 -20.13
C ASP A 662 10.77 -2.60 -20.21
N ASN A 663 11.62 -2.61 -19.17
CA ASN A 663 12.70 -3.59 -19.02
C ASN A 663 12.16 -5.02 -18.84
N LEU A 664 11.15 -5.22 -18.00
CA LEU A 664 10.49 -6.52 -17.80
C LEU A 664 9.84 -7.04 -19.10
N ILE A 665 9.19 -6.17 -19.86
CA ILE A 665 8.62 -6.51 -21.18
C ILE A 665 9.74 -6.87 -22.18
N THR A 666 10.85 -6.15 -22.18
CA THR A 666 11.99 -6.43 -23.07
C THR A 666 12.63 -7.78 -22.74
N ARG A 667 12.82 -8.07 -21.44
CA ARG A 667 13.27 -9.38 -20.93
C ARG A 667 12.27 -10.49 -21.27
N LEU A 668 10.96 -10.25 -21.19
CA LEU A 668 9.91 -11.22 -21.59
C LEU A 668 9.95 -11.53 -23.09
N LYS A 669 10.19 -10.52 -23.94
CA LYS A 669 10.36 -10.70 -25.39
C LYS A 669 11.61 -11.54 -25.70
N ALA A 670 12.73 -11.27 -25.03
CA ALA A 670 13.95 -12.07 -25.17
C ALA A 670 13.73 -13.54 -24.74
N LEU A 671 13.06 -13.77 -23.61
CA LEU A 671 12.72 -15.11 -23.12
C LEU A 671 11.81 -15.87 -24.11
N SER A 672 10.80 -15.19 -24.66
CA SER A 672 9.91 -15.75 -25.68
C SER A 672 10.65 -16.08 -26.98
N GLN A 673 11.63 -15.26 -27.38
CA GLN A 673 12.49 -15.54 -28.53
C GLN A 673 13.38 -16.77 -28.30
N ILE A 674 13.99 -16.89 -27.12
CA ILE A 674 14.77 -18.08 -26.73
C ILE A 674 13.90 -19.34 -26.77
N GLN A 675 12.66 -19.27 -26.26
CA GLN A 675 11.71 -20.38 -26.36
C GLN A 675 11.43 -20.75 -27.82
N LEU A 676 11.14 -19.77 -28.69
CA LEU A 676 10.88 -20.00 -30.11
C LEU A 676 12.08 -20.62 -30.86
N ASP A 677 13.30 -20.22 -30.52
CA ASP A 677 14.52 -20.74 -31.15
C ASP A 677 14.94 -22.10 -30.58
N PHE A 678 14.65 -22.38 -29.31
CA PHE A 678 14.71 -23.73 -28.74
C PHE A 678 13.73 -24.68 -29.47
N ASP A 679 12.47 -24.26 -29.63
CA ASP A 679 11.43 -25.00 -30.35
C ASP A 679 11.82 -25.33 -31.81
N LYS A 680 12.53 -24.40 -32.49
CA LYS A 680 13.10 -24.65 -33.83
C LYS A 680 14.24 -25.67 -33.77
N ARG A 681 15.20 -25.48 -32.87
CA ARG A 681 16.35 -26.38 -32.71
C ARG A 681 15.92 -27.81 -32.37
N CYS A 682 14.92 -27.99 -31.50
CA CYS A 682 14.32 -29.29 -31.23
C CYS A 682 13.75 -29.93 -32.50
N LYS A 683 12.90 -29.21 -33.25
CA LYS A 683 12.31 -29.72 -34.51
C LYS A 683 13.35 -30.01 -35.59
N GLU A 684 14.43 -29.23 -35.66
CA GLU A 684 15.57 -29.53 -36.53
C GLU A 684 16.33 -30.80 -36.12
N VAL A 685 16.57 -30.99 -34.83
CA VAL A 685 17.27 -32.17 -34.28
C VAL A 685 16.40 -33.41 -34.43
N GLU A 686 15.12 -33.35 -34.11
CA GLU A 686 14.11 -34.39 -34.39
C GLU A 686 14.08 -34.75 -35.87
N SER A 687 14.08 -33.76 -36.77
CA SER A 687 14.11 -33.97 -38.23
C SER A 687 15.41 -34.65 -38.68
N LYS A 688 16.57 -34.20 -38.17
CA LYS A 688 17.90 -34.80 -38.44
C LYS A 688 17.95 -36.27 -37.97
N PHE A 689 17.48 -36.57 -36.76
CA PHE A 689 17.41 -37.95 -36.26
C PHE A 689 16.37 -38.81 -36.99
N THR A 690 15.19 -38.27 -37.31
CA THR A 690 14.15 -38.96 -38.10
C THR A 690 14.68 -39.33 -39.48
N LYS A 691 15.43 -38.43 -40.13
CA LYS A 691 16.11 -38.71 -41.40
C LYS A 691 17.17 -39.80 -41.23
N LYS A 692 18.05 -39.72 -40.22
CA LYS A 692 19.07 -40.75 -39.95
C LYS A 692 18.44 -42.12 -39.68
N LEU A 693 17.34 -42.19 -38.92
CA LEU A 693 16.56 -43.42 -38.69
C LEU A 693 15.93 -43.97 -39.98
N ALA A 694 15.39 -43.11 -40.84
CA ALA A 694 14.83 -43.51 -42.12
C ALA A 694 15.90 -44.02 -43.09
N ASP A 695 17.09 -43.40 -43.10
CA ASP A 695 18.21 -43.83 -43.95
C ASP A 695 18.87 -45.12 -43.42
N MET A 696 19.00 -45.31 -42.10
CA MET A 696 19.38 -46.59 -41.50
C MET A 696 18.36 -47.70 -41.78
N ARG A 697 17.05 -47.42 -41.76
CA ARG A 697 16.01 -48.37 -42.21
C ARG A 697 16.23 -48.80 -43.66
N LYS A 698 16.48 -47.87 -44.59
CA LYS A 698 16.80 -48.20 -45.99
C LYS A 698 18.06 -49.06 -46.12
N GLN A 699 19.09 -48.80 -45.32
CA GLN A 699 20.31 -49.61 -45.29
C GLN A 699 20.04 -51.03 -44.78
N LEU A 700 19.22 -51.18 -43.74
CA LEU A 700 18.78 -52.50 -43.26
C LEU A 700 17.92 -53.22 -44.32
N ASP A 701 16.92 -52.56 -44.91
CA ASP A 701 16.11 -53.12 -46.01
C ASP A 701 16.96 -53.54 -47.22
N HIS A 702 18.06 -52.84 -47.48
CA HIS A 702 19.01 -53.21 -48.53
C HIS A 702 19.86 -54.42 -48.13
N ARG A 703 20.36 -54.48 -46.88
CA ARG A 703 21.11 -55.64 -46.36
C ARG A 703 20.24 -56.89 -46.31
N TRP A 704 18.98 -56.80 -45.89
CA TRP A 704 18.02 -57.90 -45.98
C TRP A 704 17.87 -58.39 -47.43
N LYS A 705 17.66 -57.49 -48.40
CA LYS A 705 17.60 -57.84 -49.83
C LYS A 705 18.91 -58.33 -50.45
N GLN A 706 20.04 -58.20 -49.76
CA GLN A 706 21.29 -58.89 -50.11
C GLN A 706 21.31 -60.29 -49.50
N ILE A 707 20.95 -60.44 -48.22
CA ILE A 707 20.83 -61.72 -47.53
C ILE A 707 19.83 -62.63 -48.26
N ASP A 708 18.64 -62.15 -48.61
CA ASP A 708 17.63 -62.88 -49.39
C ASP A 708 18.22 -63.49 -50.68
N LYS A 709 19.07 -62.74 -51.38
CA LYS A 709 19.75 -63.19 -52.62
C LYS A 709 20.88 -64.16 -52.35
N PHE A 710 21.62 -64.00 -51.26
CA PHE A 710 22.64 -64.95 -50.85
C PHE A 710 22.00 -66.27 -50.42
N GLU A 711 20.88 -66.24 -49.69
CA GLU A 711 20.09 -67.42 -49.34
C GLU A 711 19.52 -68.11 -50.59
N GLU A 712 18.96 -67.36 -51.55
CA GLU A 712 18.48 -67.90 -52.82
C GLU A 712 19.63 -68.54 -53.63
N ALA A 713 20.81 -67.89 -53.69
CA ALA A 713 21.98 -68.44 -54.36
C ALA A 713 22.52 -69.71 -53.66
N VAL A 714 22.66 -69.69 -52.33
CA VAL A 714 23.09 -70.86 -51.53
C VAL A 714 22.11 -72.02 -51.67
N LYS A 715 20.80 -71.74 -51.68
CA LYS A 715 19.76 -72.73 -51.97
C LYS A 715 19.89 -73.29 -53.39
N GLY A 716 20.12 -72.44 -54.39
CA GLY A 716 20.42 -72.85 -55.76
C GLY A 716 21.64 -73.78 -55.87
N TYR A 717 22.73 -73.48 -55.15
CA TYR A 717 23.90 -74.36 -55.06
C TYR A 717 23.58 -75.67 -54.33
N ALA A 718 22.75 -75.65 -53.29
CA ALA A 718 22.32 -76.86 -52.57
C ALA A 718 21.45 -77.76 -53.46
N ASP A 719 20.50 -77.19 -54.20
CA ASP A 719 19.65 -77.91 -55.16
C ASP A 719 20.47 -78.45 -56.35
N ALA A 720 21.45 -77.68 -56.84
CA ALA A 720 22.40 -78.16 -57.85
C ALA A 720 23.25 -79.33 -57.33
N LYS A 721 23.76 -79.25 -56.09
CA LYS A 721 24.51 -80.32 -55.42
C LYS A 721 23.64 -81.58 -55.19
N ALA A 722 22.37 -81.40 -54.86
CA ALA A 722 21.40 -82.50 -54.76
C ALA A 722 21.11 -83.13 -56.14
N ALA A 723 20.94 -82.33 -57.19
CA ALA A 723 20.76 -82.82 -58.56
C ALA A 723 22.01 -83.58 -59.08
N TRP A 724 23.22 -83.10 -58.78
CA TRP A 724 24.46 -83.81 -59.08
C TRP A 724 24.58 -85.13 -58.32
N ARG A 725 24.23 -85.19 -57.02
CA ARG A 725 24.18 -86.45 -56.26
C ARG A 725 23.17 -87.45 -56.83
N ARG A 726 21.98 -87.00 -57.26
CA ARG A 726 21.00 -87.87 -57.96
C ARG A 726 21.55 -88.40 -59.29
N LYS A 727 22.20 -87.54 -60.09
CA LYS A 727 22.86 -87.96 -61.34
C LYS A 727 24.00 -88.95 -61.10
N TYR A 728 24.83 -88.71 -60.07
CA TYR A 728 25.91 -89.61 -59.69
C TYR A 728 25.37 -90.97 -59.27
N SER A 729 24.43 -91.02 -58.33
CA SER A 729 23.80 -92.27 -57.87
C SER A 729 23.07 -93.03 -59.00
N SER A 730 22.46 -92.32 -59.96
CA SER A 730 21.92 -92.93 -61.20
C SER A 730 23.03 -93.58 -62.04
N LYS A 731 24.16 -92.88 -62.25
CA LYS A 731 25.28 -93.38 -63.05
C LYS A 731 26.07 -94.48 -62.35
N GLU A 732 26.14 -94.44 -61.02
CA GLU A 732 26.65 -95.50 -60.15
C GLU A 732 25.75 -96.74 -60.24
N GLY A 733 24.42 -96.59 -60.18
CA GLY A 733 23.46 -97.67 -60.41
C GLY A 733 23.50 -98.26 -61.82
N GLU A 734 23.67 -97.42 -62.86
CA GLU A 734 23.92 -97.87 -64.23
C GLU A 734 25.24 -98.64 -64.35
N LEU A 735 26.31 -98.18 -63.67
CA LEU A 735 27.63 -98.79 -63.69
C LEU A 735 27.67 -100.11 -62.92
N GLU A 736 26.95 -100.22 -61.79
CA GLU A 736 26.75 -101.49 -61.09
C GLU A 736 25.85 -102.44 -61.89
N ALA A 737 24.85 -101.95 -62.64
CA ALA A 737 24.09 -102.79 -63.57
C ALA A 737 24.97 -103.30 -64.73
N ILE A 738 25.87 -102.47 -65.27
CA ILE A 738 26.86 -102.89 -66.27
C ILE A 738 27.86 -103.89 -65.68
N LYS A 739 28.37 -103.68 -64.46
CA LYS A 739 29.19 -104.67 -63.75
C LYS A 739 28.44 -105.98 -63.53
N ALA A 740 27.19 -105.93 -63.09
CA ALA A 740 26.35 -107.10 -62.85
C ALA A 740 26.10 -107.90 -64.14
N THR A 741 25.78 -107.23 -65.25
CA THR A 741 25.63 -107.89 -66.57
C THR A 741 26.94 -108.43 -67.11
N ASN A 742 28.07 -107.75 -66.89
CA ASN A 742 29.40 -108.24 -67.31
C ASN A 742 29.87 -109.43 -66.43
N ALA A 743 29.55 -109.41 -65.14
CA ALA A 743 29.76 -110.53 -64.23
C ALA A 743 28.86 -111.72 -64.61
N ASP A 744 27.58 -111.48 -64.92
CA ASP A 744 26.63 -112.48 -65.40
C ASP A 744 27.12 -113.10 -66.72
N LEU A 745 27.48 -112.29 -67.73
CA LEU A 745 28.12 -112.76 -68.96
C LEU A 745 29.41 -113.56 -68.70
N THR A 746 30.21 -113.18 -67.69
CA THR A 746 31.41 -113.93 -67.28
C THR A 746 31.03 -115.27 -66.65
N THR A 747 29.99 -115.35 -65.82
CA THR A 747 29.47 -116.62 -65.30
C THR A 747 28.76 -117.45 -66.36
N GLN A 748 28.12 -116.86 -67.37
CA GLN A 748 27.56 -117.57 -68.52
C GLN A 748 28.66 -118.16 -69.41
N LEU A 749 29.75 -117.42 -69.65
CA LEU A 749 30.97 -117.92 -70.31
C LEU A 749 31.68 -119.01 -69.50
N ALA A 750 31.57 -119.00 -68.16
CA ALA A 750 32.06 -120.06 -67.29
C ALA A 750 31.12 -121.29 -67.27
N ALA A 751 29.80 -121.08 -67.28
CA ALA A 751 28.78 -122.13 -67.32
C ALA A 751 28.79 -122.87 -68.66
N MET A 752 28.92 -122.15 -69.79
CA MET A 752 29.11 -122.76 -71.11
C MET A 752 30.42 -123.58 -71.24
N LYS A 753 31.34 -123.50 -70.25
CA LYS A 753 32.55 -124.33 -70.18
C LYS A 753 32.39 -125.60 -69.32
N LYS A 754 31.21 -125.92 -68.78
CA LYS A 754 30.93 -127.20 -68.08
C LYS A 754 29.58 -127.82 -68.47
N PRO A 755 29.54 -129.01 -69.10
CA PRO A 755 28.29 -129.68 -69.45
C PRO A 755 27.72 -130.54 -68.30
N GLY A 756 26.40 -130.51 -68.09
CA GLY A 756 25.66 -131.63 -67.48
C GLY A 756 24.60 -131.33 -66.40
N GLN A 757 23.32 -131.30 -66.81
CA GLN A 757 22.11 -131.82 -66.12
C GLN A 757 21.76 -131.40 -64.67
N SER A 758 20.60 -130.75 -64.43
CA SER A 758 19.66 -131.09 -63.31
C SER A 758 18.28 -130.37 -63.33
N ASP A 759 17.68 -130.16 -64.51
CA ASP A 759 16.54 -129.24 -64.72
C ASP A 759 15.25 -129.58 -63.90
N ALA A 760 15.14 -130.81 -63.39
CA ALA A 760 13.96 -131.30 -62.68
C ALA A 760 13.81 -130.77 -61.23
N MET A 761 14.87 -130.19 -60.63
CA MET A 761 14.85 -129.80 -59.21
C MET A 761 14.63 -128.30 -58.99
N GLU A 762 15.04 -127.44 -59.92
CA GLU A 762 14.89 -125.98 -59.80
C GLU A 762 13.42 -125.53 -59.79
N VAL A 763 12.55 -126.17 -60.57
CA VAL A 763 11.14 -125.76 -60.74
C VAL A 763 10.39 -125.67 -59.40
N ARG A 764 10.67 -126.58 -58.44
CA ARG A 764 10.10 -126.51 -57.08
C ARG A 764 10.73 -125.38 -56.24
N ALA A 765 12.04 -125.18 -56.33
CA ALA A 765 12.75 -124.14 -55.60
C ALA A 765 12.33 -122.73 -56.05
N LEU A 766 12.10 -122.53 -57.35
CA LEU A 766 11.62 -121.29 -57.94
C LEU A 766 10.18 -120.98 -57.51
N SER A 767 9.27 -121.97 -57.53
CA SER A 767 7.89 -121.79 -57.04
C SER A 767 7.82 -121.44 -55.54
N ALA A 768 8.68 -122.05 -54.71
CA ALA A 768 8.80 -121.70 -53.29
C ALA A 768 9.39 -120.30 -53.04
N ARG A 769 10.25 -119.80 -53.95
CA ARG A 769 10.75 -118.41 -53.90
C ARG A 769 9.69 -117.41 -54.34
N ALA A 770 8.94 -117.69 -55.41
CA ALA A 770 7.87 -116.82 -55.91
C ALA A 770 6.80 -116.53 -54.85
N THR A 771 6.23 -117.57 -54.24
CA THR A 771 5.19 -117.44 -53.20
C THR A 771 5.67 -116.73 -51.91
N ASN A 772 6.98 -116.73 -51.64
CA ASN A 772 7.57 -115.99 -50.53
C ASN A 772 7.84 -114.51 -50.92
N ALA A 773 8.20 -114.25 -52.18
CA ALA A 773 8.30 -112.89 -52.72
C ALA A 773 6.93 -112.19 -52.78
N GLU A 774 5.87 -112.89 -53.18
CA GLU A 774 4.48 -112.37 -53.18
C GLU A 774 4.04 -111.92 -51.78
N ARG A 775 4.30 -112.71 -50.74
CA ARG A 775 4.00 -112.32 -49.34
C ARG A 775 4.79 -111.10 -48.88
N ARG A 776 6.05 -110.97 -49.32
CA ARG A 776 6.88 -109.78 -49.04
C ARG A 776 6.36 -108.54 -49.79
N LEU A 777 5.92 -108.70 -51.03
CA LEU A 777 5.30 -107.63 -51.83
C LEU A 777 4.01 -107.13 -51.17
N ILE A 778 3.11 -108.03 -50.78
CA ILE A 778 1.85 -107.68 -50.10
C ILE A 778 2.14 -106.96 -48.77
N ASN A 779 3.09 -107.44 -47.96
CA ASN A 779 3.47 -106.77 -46.72
C ASN A 779 4.09 -105.39 -46.96
N ALA A 780 4.89 -105.21 -48.02
CA ALA A 780 5.45 -103.92 -48.39
C ALA A 780 4.38 -102.94 -48.92
N GLN A 781 3.41 -103.42 -49.71
CA GLN A 781 2.26 -102.65 -50.18
C GLN A 781 1.37 -102.20 -49.01
N ASN A 782 1.13 -103.08 -48.03
CA ASN A 782 0.39 -102.73 -46.81
C ASN A 782 1.14 -101.69 -45.95
N LEU A 783 2.47 -101.78 -45.85
CA LEU A 783 3.29 -100.77 -45.17
C LEU A 783 3.27 -99.42 -45.92
N LEU A 784 3.33 -99.44 -47.25
CA LEU A 784 3.27 -98.26 -48.10
C LEU A 784 1.93 -97.56 -47.93
N ALA A 785 0.81 -98.27 -48.10
CA ALA A 785 -0.53 -97.73 -47.91
C ALA A 785 -0.73 -97.12 -46.51
N ALA A 786 -0.27 -97.80 -45.46
CA ALA A 786 -0.33 -97.30 -44.08
C ALA A 786 0.62 -96.10 -43.81
N SER A 787 1.58 -95.83 -44.69
CA SER A 787 2.42 -94.62 -44.66
C SER A 787 1.79 -93.47 -45.47
N GLU A 788 1.19 -93.78 -46.63
CA GLU A 788 0.45 -92.84 -47.47
C GLU A 788 -0.79 -92.30 -46.75
N GLU A 789 -1.53 -93.15 -46.04
CA GLU A 789 -2.67 -92.77 -45.18
C GLU A 789 -2.25 -91.80 -44.06
N LYS A 790 -1.10 -92.04 -43.41
CA LYS A 790 -0.55 -91.13 -42.38
C LYS A 790 -0.10 -89.79 -42.96
N VAL A 791 0.49 -89.79 -44.16
CA VAL A 791 0.84 -88.55 -44.87
C VAL A 791 -0.43 -87.80 -45.30
N ALA A 792 -1.47 -88.51 -45.73
CA ALA A 792 -2.77 -87.91 -46.05
C ALA A 792 -3.43 -87.28 -44.82
N GLU A 793 -3.47 -87.97 -43.66
CA GLU A 793 -3.94 -87.40 -42.40
C GLU A 793 -3.14 -86.16 -41.99
N MET A 794 -1.81 -86.22 -42.07
CA MET A 794 -0.94 -85.09 -41.70
C MET A 794 -1.20 -83.87 -42.60
N ASN A 795 -1.32 -84.09 -43.91
CA ASN A 795 -1.65 -83.02 -44.87
C ASN A 795 -3.06 -82.46 -44.64
N GLN A 796 -4.04 -83.30 -44.30
CA GLN A 796 -5.39 -82.86 -43.95
C GLN A 796 -5.41 -82.03 -42.66
N ARG A 797 -4.63 -82.43 -41.64
CA ARG A 797 -4.48 -81.67 -40.39
C ARG A 797 -3.84 -80.31 -40.64
N ASN A 798 -2.77 -80.25 -41.45
CA ASN A 798 -2.10 -79.00 -41.84
C ASN A 798 -3.05 -78.07 -42.62
N ALA A 799 -3.73 -78.57 -43.66
CA ALA A 799 -4.73 -77.78 -44.39
C ALA A 799 -5.86 -77.25 -43.48
N SER A 800 -6.26 -78.03 -42.46
CA SER A 800 -7.23 -77.59 -41.46
C SER A 800 -6.68 -76.55 -40.46
N ALA A 801 -5.36 -76.43 -40.32
CA ALA A 801 -4.70 -75.41 -39.51
C ALA A 801 -4.51 -74.13 -40.35
N ASP A 802 -4.03 -74.26 -41.58
CA ASP A 802 -3.84 -73.16 -42.53
C ASP A 802 -5.15 -72.42 -42.79
N SER A 803 -6.25 -73.15 -43.01
CA SER A 803 -7.59 -72.55 -43.15
C SER A 803 -8.04 -71.76 -41.90
N LYS A 804 -7.65 -72.19 -40.70
CA LYS A 804 -7.93 -71.45 -39.44
C LYS A 804 -7.04 -70.22 -39.27
N TRP A 805 -5.79 -70.28 -39.75
CA TRP A 805 -4.89 -69.13 -39.80
C TRP A 805 -5.36 -68.10 -40.81
N GLU A 806 -5.70 -68.51 -42.03
CA GLU A 806 -6.23 -67.65 -43.08
C GLU A 806 -7.54 -66.96 -42.65
N ALA A 807 -8.44 -67.68 -41.97
CA ALA A 807 -9.65 -67.10 -41.40
C ALA A 807 -9.35 -66.03 -40.34
N ARG A 808 -8.37 -66.26 -39.46
CA ARG A 808 -7.93 -65.26 -38.46
C ARG A 808 -7.26 -64.04 -39.09
N VAL A 809 -6.42 -64.23 -40.12
CA VAL A 809 -5.79 -63.13 -40.87
C VAL A 809 -6.87 -62.25 -41.50
N LYS A 810 -7.84 -62.85 -42.21
CA LYS A 810 -8.99 -62.14 -42.79
C LYS A 810 -9.85 -61.42 -41.74
N GLU A 811 -10.00 -61.99 -40.54
CA GLU A 811 -10.68 -61.32 -39.43
C GLU A 811 -9.90 -60.09 -38.93
N TYR A 812 -8.58 -60.18 -38.76
CA TYR A 812 -7.75 -59.05 -38.36
C TYR A 812 -7.69 -57.96 -39.45
N GLU A 813 -7.61 -58.32 -40.72
CA GLU A 813 -7.70 -57.38 -41.85
C GLU A 813 -9.05 -56.66 -41.88
N ALA A 814 -10.16 -57.38 -41.68
CA ALA A 814 -11.50 -56.80 -41.60
C ALA A 814 -11.65 -55.85 -40.39
N ARG A 815 -11.13 -56.23 -39.23
CA ARG A 815 -11.09 -55.38 -38.01
C ARG A 815 -10.27 -54.11 -38.23
N LEU A 816 -9.09 -54.23 -38.85
CA LEU A 816 -8.21 -53.10 -39.18
C LEU A 816 -8.89 -52.13 -40.15
N LYS A 817 -9.47 -52.65 -41.24
CA LYS A 817 -10.21 -51.84 -42.23
C LYS A 817 -11.42 -51.14 -41.61
N ALA A 818 -12.17 -51.83 -40.75
CA ALA A 818 -13.29 -51.21 -40.03
C ALA A 818 -12.85 -50.09 -39.08
N ALA A 819 -11.70 -50.24 -38.42
CA ALA A 819 -11.10 -49.20 -37.58
C ALA A 819 -10.63 -47.98 -38.41
N GLU A 820 -9.97 -48.21 -39.56
CA GLU A 820 -9.60 -47.14 -40.50
C GLU A 820 -10.83 -46.37 -41.00
N GLU A 821 -11.89 -47.06 -41.41
CA GLU A 821 -13.11 -46.40 -41.86
C GLU A 821 -13.80 -45.62 -40.73
N LYS A 822 -13.78 -46.15 -39.49
CA LYS A 822 -14.27 -45.42 -38.31
C LYS A 822 -13.47 -44.12 -38.12
N TYR A 823 -12.15 -44.19 -38.16
CA TYR A 823 -11.29 -43.00 -38.05
C TYR A 823 -11.51 -42.01 -39.21
N LYS A 824 -11.69 -42.49 -40.46
CA LYS A 824 -12.04 -41.66 -41.62
C LYS A 824 -13.38 -40.96 -41.43
N ARG A 825 -14.40 -41.65 -40.90
CA ARG A 825 -15.72 -41.07 -40.57
C ARG A 825 -15.65 -40.07 -39.41
N GLU A 826 -14.91 -40.36 -38.34
CA GLU A 826 -14.72 -39.45 -37.20
C GLU A 826 -13.95 -38.18 -37.60
N ARG A 827 -12.91 -38.31 -38.44
CA ARG A 827 -12.15 -37.18 -38.99
C ARG A 827 -13.00 -36.31 -39.93
N GLN A 828 -13.85 -36.92 -40.76
CA GLN A 828 -14.78 -36.19 -41.62
C GLN A 828 -15.85 -35.45 -40.80
N GLY A 829 -16.50 -36.13 -39.85
CA GLY A 829 -17.48 -35.51 -38.95
C GLY A 829 -16.88 -34.49 -37.96
N ALA A 830 -15.57 -34.51 -37.72
CA ALA A 830 -14.86 -33.41 -37.05
C ALA A 830 -14.67 -32.20 -37.99
N LYS A 831 -14.27 -32.43 -39.24
CA LYS A 831 -14.14 -31.39 -40.27
C LYS A 831 -15.48 -30.70 -40.57
N GLU A 832 -16.57 -31.46 -40.63
CA GLU A 832 -17.93 -30.93 -40.83
C GLU A 832 -18.35 -30.03 -39.67
N ARG A 833 -18.15 -30.45 -38.41
CA ARG A 833 -18.39 -29.60 -37.22
C ARG A 833 -17.52 -28.34 -37.19
N VAL A 834 -16.28 -28.39 -37.67
CA VAL A 834 -15.44 -27.18 -37.81
C VAL A 834 -16.04 -26.24 -38.85
N ASN A 835 -16.40 -26.74 -40.05
CA ASN A 835 -17.07 -25.94 -41.08
C ASN A 835 -18.40 -25.33 -40.58
N GLU A 836 -19.20 -26.08 -39.81
CA GLU A 836 -20.43 -25.58 -39.18
C GLU A 836 -20.15 -24.46 -38.18
N LEU A 837 -19.14 -24.61 -37.32
CA LEU A 837 -18.72 -23.57 -36.37
C LEU A 837 -18.17 -22.32 -37.07
N GLU A 838 -17.41 -22.48 -38.15
CA GLU A 838 -16.93 -21.36 -38.98
C GLU A 838 -18.07 -20.61 -39.66
N ASN A 839 -19.02 -21.34 -40.26
CA ASN A 839 -20.24 -20.76 -40.84
C ASN A 839 -21.11 -20.07 -39.79
N ASN A 840 -21.24 -20.66 -38.59
CA ASN A 840 -21.97 -20.03 -37.48
C ASN A 840 -21.25 -18.77 -36.97
N MET A 841 -19.91 -18.77 -36.85
CA MET A 841 -19.15 -17.54 -36.57
C MET A 841 -19.36 -16.48 -37.66
N LYS A 842 -19.39 -16.87 -38.95
CA LYS A 842 -19.63 -15.94 -40.06
C LYS A 842 -21.04 -15.34 -39.99
N ASN A 843 -22.07 -16.16 -39.78
CA ASN A 843 -23.44 -15.72 -39.59
C ASN A 843 -23.58 -14.78 -38.39
N ILE A 844 -22.91 -15.07 -37.26
CA ILE A 844 -22.91 -14.21 -36.07
C ILE A 844 -22.17 -12.89 -36.34
N ARG A 845 -21.07 -12.89 -37.10
CA ARG A 845 -20.37 -11.66 -37.53
C ARG A 845 -21.24 -10.81 -38.47
N GLU A 846 -21.91 -11.41 -39.44
CA GLU A 846 -22.84 -10.73 -40.34
C GLU A 846 -24.05 -10.15 -39.59
N GLN A 847 -24.59 -10.88 -38.61
CA GLN A 847 -25.63 -10.37 -37.70
C GLN A 847 -25.12 -9.23 -36.81
N LEU A 848 -23.88 -9.31 -36.31
CA LEU A 848 -23.24 -8.25 -35.52
C LEU A 848 -23.02 -7.00 -36.38
N GLU A 849 -22.56 -7.14 -37.62
CA GLU A 849 -22.43 -6.03 -38.56
C GLU A 849 -23.78 -5.41 -38.93
N LEU A 850 -24.82 -6.21 -39.15
CA LEU A 850 -26.18 -5.73 -39.41
C LEU A 850 -26.76 -5.02 -38.18
N ALA A 851 -26.49 -5.53 -36.98
CA ALA A 851 -26.86 -4.87 -35.73
C ALA A 851 -26.10 -3.55 -35.54
N GLN A 852 -24.79 -3.50 -35.84
CA GLN A 852 -23.99 -2.28 -35.80
C GLN A 852 -24.43 -1.26 -36.88
N LYS A 853 -24.76 -1.71 -38.10
CA LYS A 853 -25.31 -0.85 -39.16
C LYS A 853 -26.67 -0.28 -38.76
N ARG A 854 -27.56 -1.09 -38.17
CA ARG A 854 -28.83 -0.61 -37.57
C ARG A 854 -28.61 0.34 -36.41
N ASN A 855 -27.61 0.11 -35.55
CA ASN A 855 -27.30 0.98 -34.42
C ASN A 855 -26.67 2.31 -34.88
N ARG A 856 -25.85 2.30 -35.95
CA ARG A 856 -25.41 3.53 -36.63
C ARG A 856 -26.59 4.28 -37.23
N GLN A 857 -27.43 3.62 -38.04
CA GLN A 857 -28.65 4.22 -38.61
C GLN A 857 -29.61 4.76 -37.53
N LEU A 858 -29.74 4.10 -36.38
CA LEU A 858 -30.51 4.59 -35.23
C LEU A 858 -29.84 5.81 -34.58
N ASN A 859 -28.51 5.85 -34.47
CA ASN A 859 -27.80 7.05 -34.03
C ASN A 859 -27.91 8.19 -35.04
N ASP A 860 -27.89 7.92 -36.35
CA ASP A 860 -28.09 8.90 -37.42
C ASP A 860 -29.52 9.45 -37.39
N VAL A 861 -30.52 8.59 -37.13
CA VAL A 861 -31.93 8.99 -36.89
C VAL A 861 -32.08 9.77 -35.58
N VAL A 862 -31.36 9.42 -34.51
CA VAL A 862 -31.36 10.18 -33.24
C VAL A 862 -30.62 11.51 -33.37
N GLN A 863 -29.56 11.60 -34.19
CA GLN A 863 -28.88 12.86 -34.49
C GLN A 863 -29.74 13.77 -35.38
N THR A 864 -30.40 13.23 -36.40
CA THR A 864 -31.33 14.02 -37.25
C THR A 864 -32.59 14.41 -36.48
N ALA A 865 -33.11 13.58 -35.57
CA ALA A 865 -34.17 13.99 -34.64
C ALA A 865 -33.70 15.10 -33.67
N ARG A 866 -32.48 15.00 -33.14
CA ARG A 866 -31.85 16.07 -32.33
C ARG A 866 -31.49 17.33 -33.12
N ALA A 867 -31.46 17.27 -34.45
CA ALA A 867 -31.32 18.42 -35.34
C ALA A 867 -32.68 18.96 -35.83
N GLY A 868 -33.77 18.24 -35.57
CA GLY A 868 -35.14 18.63 -35.96
C GLY A 868 -35.88 19.47 -34.91
N ASP A 869 -35.39 19.49 -33.67
CA ASP A 869 -35.89 20.31 -32.56
C ASP A 869 -34.69 21.00 -31.90
N SER A 870 -34.57 22.33 -31.87
CA SER A 870 -35.39 23.42 -32.43
C SER A 870 -34.48 24.67 -32.59
N PRO A 871 -34.86 25.76 -33.31
CA PRO A 871 -35.76 26.76 -32.70
C PRO A 871 -36.72 27.51 -33.66
N GLY A 872 -37.93 27.81 -33.17
CA GLY A 872 -39.01 28.44 -33.95
C GLY A 872 -39.38 29.90 -33.65
N ASN A 873 -38.64 30.64 -32.81
CA ASN A 873 -38.75 32.10 -32.67
C ASN A 873 -37.44 32.62 -32.04
N SER A 874 -36.50 33.23 -32.78
CA SER A 874 -36.46 34.64 -33.24
C SER A 874 -36.13 35.64 -32.09
N SER A 875 -35.68 36.87 -32.30
CA SER A 875 -35.53 37.70 -33.51
C SER A 875 -34.82 37.07 -34.71
N ARG A 876 -33.61 36.60 -34.46
CA ARG A 876 -32.47 36.67 -35.38
C ARG A 876 -31.42 35.66 -34.97
#